data_AF-A0A317W2T8-F1
#
_entry.id   AF-A0A317W2T8-F1
#
_cell.length_a   1.000
_cell.length_b   1.000
_cell.length_c   1.000
_cell.angle_alpha   90.00
_cell.angle_beta   90.00
_cell.angle_gamma   90.00
#
_symmetry.space_group_name_H-M   'P 1'
#
loop_
_entity.id
_entity.type
_entity.pdbx_description
1 polymer ?
#
loop_
_entity_poly.entity_id
_entity_poly.type
_entity_poly.pdbx_seq_one_letter_code
_entity_poly.pdbx_strand_id
1 'polypeptide(L)'
;MLFAFLISLLLLVGAPAVAATVPQHVFAHFIVGNADAMNSTQWESDITEARAAHIDGFALNIAMNCDYNDAVLEKAYAAAEKVGNFTLFLSFDYESDGAWPADQVISTINEYKSRTAQHYYQGKPLVSTFAGSANAGDWSSIKSATGCFFVPSWTDLGQTGIQEYVDTIDGFFSWDAWPVGATNKTTVSDVAWMDALPGKAYMMPISPWFYTNLPQWSKNWLWRGDDLWHTRWEQAAELQPAFVEIITWNDYGEAHYIGPIHEAGLPTGSASYVMGNPHDAWRTLLPHYIDAYRGGVNGSNSTSLSYDDKVVYWYHVNPSDAGSANGTTGNNPSMGETAMNPGLLAQDMVFVTALVNSTSQVYVQIGSSEPTVLQATGGLNQYSVPFNGQTGAVQVSIRRNGKQVVSATGREITEECEDGNKTVMGFREAAMAYRPSSYGQLPDPVQDYSPKPTATATAPRPATSTAVNPEDYSKPYCDFMTNNPTIFHAVDGFTKQLESQGYKRLPEREAWKLERGGKYYTSRNASAFIAFSIGSDYQSGNGMAIVAGHIDALTAKLKPVSKLPTKAGYVQLGVAPYAGALNETWWDRDLAIGGRVLVRDPSSGKVESKLVKLDWPIARIPTLAPHFGAPSQGPFNKETQMVPIVGVDNSDLFKQATTASPFEAGTFAATQPEKLVKVISSELGITDYRTILNWELELYDSQPAQLGGLEKDLIFAGRIDDKLCCFAAQEALLASPDNTSPGSVKMVGMFDDEEIGSLLRQGARSNFMSSVMERITEAFAPNYGPNVLAQTVANSFFVSSDVIHAVNPNFLNVYLENHAPRLNVGVAVSTDSNGHMTTDSVSHAFIKRVADRCGSTLQVFQIRNDSRSGGTIGPMTSSRIGMRAIDVGIPQLSMHSIRATTGKLDPGLGVQLFKGFFDHFEAVDKEFADF
;
A
#
# COMPACT_ATOMS: atom_id res chain seq x y z
N MET A 1 -51.35 35.97 71.35
CA MET A 1 -50.39 34.87 71.48
C MET A 1 -50.01 34.45 70.06
N LEU A 2 -49.07 35.02 69.30
CA LEU A 2 -47.78 35.66 69.59
C LEU A 2 -46.83 34.81 70.45
N PHE A 3 -45.68 34.51 69.85
CA PHE A 3 -44.45 33.90 70.39
C PHE A 3 -44.37 32.37 70.57
N ALA A 4 -43.83 31.71 69.54
CA ALA A 4 -42.65 30.85 69.69
C ALA A 4 -41.83 30.95 68.39
N PHE A 5 -41.02 32.01 68.31
CA PHE A 5 -40.14 32.40 67.21
C PHE A 5 -38.72 32.49 67.80
N LEU A 6 -37.71 32.14 67.00
CA LEU A 6 -36.25 32.21 67.25
C LEU A 6 -35.63 31.17 68.21
N ILE A 7 -34.94 30.19 67.64
CA ILE A 7 -33.50 29.88 67.79
C ILE A 7 -33.26 28.52 67.09
N SER A 8 -32.76 28.56 65.86
CA SER A 8 -31.85 27.58 65.23
C SER A 8 -31.61 28.01 63.77
N LEU A 9 -31.07 29.22 63.65
CA LEU A 9 -30.24 29.65 62.53
C LEU A 9 -28.80 29.39 62.98
N LEU A 10 -27.93 28.90 62.08
CA LEU A 10 -26.54 28.44 62.27
C LEU A 10 -26.37 26.93 62.53
N LEU A 11 -26.33 26.15 61.44
CA LEU A 11 -25.29 25.15 61.13
C LEU A 11 -25.73 24.30 59.93
N LEU A 12 -25.51 24.82 58.71
CA LEU A 12 -25.23 24.01 57.53
C LEU A 12 -24.56 24.94 56.52
N VAL A 13 -23.25 25.04 56.68
CA VAL A 13 -22.32 25.64 55.73
C VAL A 13 -22.50 24.92 54.40
N GLY A 14 -22.67 25.69 53.33
CA GLY A 14 -22.85 25.17 51.98
C GLY A 14 -21.69 24.28 51.56
N ALA A 15 -22.01 23.06 51.14
CA ALA A 15 -21.21 22.38 50.14
C ALA A 15 -21.54 23.05 48.79
N PRO A 16 -20.55 23.49 48.01
CA PRO A 16 -20.83 23.94 46.65
C PRO A 16 -21.45 22.75 45.89
N ALA A 17 -22.57 23.00 45.22
CA ALA A 17 -23.08 22.07 44.23
C ALA A 17 -21.95 21.88 43.19
N VAL A 18 -21.35 20.70 43.17
CA VAL A 18 -20.44 20.31 42.09
C VAL A 18 -21.31 20.28 40.84
N ALA A 19 -21.18 21.31 39.99
CA ALA A 19 -21.77 21.28 38.67
C ALA A 19 -21.31 19.97 38.00
N ALA A 20 -22.26 19.14 37.57
CA ALA A 20 -21.92 17.95 36.81
C ALA A 20 -21.17 18.40 35.57
N THR A 21 -19.88 18.07 35.49
CA THR A 21 -19.02 18.37 34.34
C THR A 21 -19.61 17.66 33.13
N VAL A 22 -20.01 18.41 32.11
CA VAL A 22 -20.44 17.87 30.83
C VAL A 22 -19.28 17.04 30.25
N PRO A 23 -19.48 15.77 29.87
CA PRO A 23 -18.42 14.96 29.28
C PRO A 23 -17.89 15.60 28.01
N GLN A 24 -16.56 15.71 27.92
CA GLN A 24 -15.86 16.24 26.76
C GLN A 24 -15.30 15.11 25.91
N HIS A 25 -15.64 15.09 24.63
CA HIS A 25 -15.21 14.04 23.71
C HIS A 25 -14.39 14.62 22.55
N VAL A 26 -13.42 13.85 22.09
CA VAL A 26 -12.56 14.18 20.96
C VAL A 26 -12.71 13.13 19.88
N PHE A 27 -13.06 13.56 18.67
CA PHE A 27 -13.19 12.70 17.50
C PHE A 27 -12.18 13.10 16.43
N ALA A 28 -11.86 12.17 15.53
CA ALA A 28 -11.18 12.50 14.28
C ALA A 28 -12.06 12.16 13.07
N HIS A 29 -12.10 13.06 12.09
CA HIS A 29 -12.88 12.89 10.87
C HIS A 29 -12.20 11.88 9.94
N PHE A 30 -12.93 10.88 9.51
CA PHE A 30 -12.38 9.76 8.76
C PHE A 30 -13.11 9.63 7.43
N ILE A 31 -12.39 9.87 6.32
CA ILE A 31 -12.92 9.76 4.96
C ILE A 31 -13.06 8.27 4.62
N VAL A 32 -14.30 7.77 4.61
CA VAL A 32 -14.59 6.35 4.36
C VAL A 32 -14.18 5.93 2.96
N GLY A 33 -14.32 6.82 1.96
CA GLY A 33 -13.86 6.57 0.59
C GLY A 33 -12.36 6.30 0.47
N ASN A 34 -11.53 6.95 1.30
CA ASN A 34 -10.08 6.70 1.34
C ASN A 34 -9.74 5.39 2.06
N ALA A 35 -10.72 4.64 2.55
CA ALA A 35 -10.54 3.39 3.29
C ALA A 35 -11.25 2.18 2.69
N ASP A 36 -11.76 2.29 1.46
CA ASP A 36 -12.36 1.16 0.73
C ASP A 36 -11.42 -0.06 0.71
N ALA A 37 -10.15 0.19 0.38
CA ALA A 37 -9.12 -0.83 0.32
C ALA A 37 -8.56 -1.28 1.70
N MET A 38 -8.93 -0.62 2.80
CA MET A 38 -8.42 -0.99 4.12
C MET A 38 -8.98 -2.35 4.58
N ASN A 39 -8.08 -3.20 5.07
CA ASN A 39 -8.45 -4.45 5.73
C ASN A 39 -8.70 -4.25 7.23
N SER A 40 -9.26 -5.27 7.90
CA SER A 40 -9.60 -5.19 9.33
C SER A 40 -8.38 -4.91 10.22
N THR A 41 -7.19 -5.42 9.88
CA THR A 41 -5.98 -5.16 10.66
C THR A 41 -5.53 -3.70 10.54
N GLN A 42 -5.68 -3.07 9.36
CA GLN A 42 -5.41 -1.64 9.19
C GLN A 42 -6.40 -0.79 9.99
N TRP A 43 -7.69 -1.12 9.97
CA TRP A 43 -8.69 -0.46 10.83
C TRP A 43 -8.38 -0.60 12.32
N GLU A 44 -8.02 -1.81 12.78
CA GLU A 44 -7.60 -2.06 14.17
C GLU A 44 -6.35 -1.25 14.55
N SER A 45 -5.39 -1.13 13.62
CA SER A 45 -4.17 -0.35 13.80
C SER A 45 -4.48 1.14 13.95
N ASP A 46 -5.26 1.71 13.04
CA ASP A 46 -5.63 3.14 13.08
C ASP A 46 -6.41 3.50 14.35
N ILE A 47 -7.35 2.64 14.76
CA ILE A 47 -8.09 2.81 16.01
C ILE A 47 -7.14 2.74 17.22
N THR A 48 -6.17 1.83 17.21
CA THR A 48 -5.17 1.71 18.29
C THR A 48 -4.31 2.96 18.38
N GLU A 49 -3.86 3.48 17.24
CA GLU A 49 -3.06 4.70 17.11
C GLU A 49 -3.85 5.95 17.53
N ALA A 50 -5.16 6.02 17.22
CA ALA A 50 -6.04 7.11 17.66
C ALA A 50 -6.26 7.07 19.18
N ARG A 51 -6.51 5.89 19.74
CA ARG A 51 -6.63 5.70 21.21
C ARG A 51 -5.35 6.09 21.94
N ALA A 52 -4.19 5.70 21.40
CA ALA A 52 -2.89 6.08 21.95
C ALA A 52 -2.69 7.61 21.98
N ALA A 53 -3.32 8.32 21.03
CA ALA A 53 -3.36 9.77 20.98
C ALA A 53 -4.48 10.40 21.83
N HIS A 54 -5.23 9.62 22.62
CA HIS A 54 -6.38 10.01 23.46
C HIS A 54 -7.65 10.44 22.69
N ILE A 55 -7.76 10.12 21.40
CA ILE A 55 -8.98 10.32 20.61
C ILE A 55 -10.02 9.25 21.01
N ASP A 56 -11.27 9.67 21.22
CA ASP A 56 -12.38 8.82 21.70
C ASP A 56 -13.08 8.04 20.58
N GLY A 57 -13.00 8.54 19.34
CA GLY A 57 -13.70 7.94 18.23
C GLY A 57 -13.43 8.56 16.87
N PHE A 58 -14.02 7.96 15.84
CA PHE A 58 -14.04 8.51 14.48
C PHE A 58 -15.44 8.98 14.06
N ALA A 59 -15.48 10.13 13.39
CA ALA A 59 -16.62 10.59 12.61
C ALA A 59 -16.47 10.02 11.20
N LEU A 60 -17.29 9.04 10.83
CA LEU A 60 -17.19 8.32 9.57
C LEU A 60 -17.90 9.12 8.47
N ASN A 61 -17.12 9.84 7.66
CA ASN A 61 -17.61 10.60 6.51
C ASN A 61 -17.99 9.66 5.38
N ILE A 62 -19.30 9.57 5.11
CA ILE A 62 -19.86 8.69 4.08
C ILE A 62 -20.53 9.50 2.98
N ALA A 63 -20.15 9.21 1.74
CA ALA A 63 -20.70 9.79 0.53
C ALA A 63 -21.91 8.98 0.03
N MET A 64 -22.85 9.64 -0.63
CA MET A 64 -23.98 8.98 -1.29
C MET A 64 -23.50 8.13 -2.49
N ASN A 65 -24.31 7.17 -2.95
CA ASN A 65 -24.06 6.34 -4.17
C ASN A 65 -22.77 5.50 -4.20
N CYS A 66 -22.11 5.32 -3.07
CA CYS A 66 -20.88 4.53 -2.96
C CYS A 66 -21.18 3.09 -2.53
N ASP A 67 -20.87 2.12 -3.41
CA ASP A 67 -21.15 0.69 -3.18
C ASP A 67 -20.25 0.05 -2.12
N TYR A 68 -19.18 0.74 -1.72
CA TYR A 68 -18.28 0.32 -0.66
C TYR A 68 -18.75 0.67 0.76
N ASN A 69 -19.71 1.58 0.94
CA ASN A 69 -20.09 2.10 2.26
C ASN A 69 -20.41 0.98 3.27
N ASP A 70 -21.29 0.06 2.92
CA ASP A 70 -21.72 -1.02 3.82
C ASP A 70 -20.54 -1.90 4.26
N ALA A 71 -19.66 -2.25 3.31
CA ALA A 71 -18.52 -3.10 3.58
C ALA A 71 -17.48 -2.41 4.47
N VAL A 72 -17.24 -1.11 4.25
CA VAL A 72 -16.25 -0.35 5.03
C VAL A 72 -16.78 -0.02 6.42
N LEU A 73 -18.06 0.39 6.53
CA LEU A 73 -18.70 0.65 7.82
C LEU A 73 -18.71 -0.61 8.69
N GLU A 74 -19.07 -1.77 8.15
CA GLU A 74 -19.05 -3.01 8.94
C GLU A 74 -17.64 -3.37 9.42
N LYS A 75 -16.61 -3.22 8.57
CA LYS A 75 -15.21 -3.40 9.00
C LYS A 75 -14.81 -2.43 10.11
N ALA A 76 -15.16 -1.15 9.96
CA ALA A 76 -14.83 -0.10 10.92
C ALA A 76 -15.49 -0.38 12.29
N TYR A 77 -16.81 -0.63 12.31
CA TYR A 77 -17.53 -0.96 13.54
C TYR A 77 -17.01 -2.26 14.16
N ALA A 78 -16.80 -3.32 13.38
CA ALA A 78 -16.24 -4.58 13.90
C ALA A 78 -14.84 -4.39 14.52
N ALA A 79 -13.98 -3.57 13.90
CA ALA A 79 -12.66 -3.24 14.43
C ALA A 79 -12.75 -2.45 15.74
N ALA A 80 -13.62 -1.43 15.82
CA ALA A 80 -13.82 -0.65 17.03
C ALA A 80 -14.38 -1.50 18.19
N GLU A 81 -15.34 -2.39 17.91
CA GLU A 81 -15.89 -3.32 18.90
C GLU A 81 -14.83 -4.32 19.39
N LYS A 82 -13.97 -4.80 18.49
CA LYS A 82 -12.89 -5.73 18.81
C LYS A 82 -11.78 -5.09 19.63
N VAL A 83 -11.34 -3.89 19.27
CA VAL A 83 -10.31 -3.14 20.03
C VAL A 83 -10.87 -2.68 21.39
N GLY A 84 -12.14 -2.29 21.42
CA GLY A 84 -12.84 -1.79 22.59
C GLY A 84 -12.40 -0.39 23.02
N ASN A 85 -13.22 0.28 23.84
CA ASN A 85 -12.98 1.64 24.34
C ASN A 85 -12.66 2.66 23.23
N PHE A 86 -13.31 2.51 22.08
CA PHE A 86 -13.30 3.46 20.97
C PHE A 86 -14.67 3.44 20.32
N THR A 87 -15.16 4.60 19.92
CA THR A 87 -16.51 4.74 19.39
C THR A 87 -16.49 5.31 17.98
N LEU A 88 -17.57 5.10 17.24
CA LEU A 88 -17.75 5.60 15.87
C LEU A 88 -19.12 6.27 15.77
N PHE A 89 -19.25 7.27 14.92
CA PHE A 89 -20.55 7.77 14.51
C PHE A 89 -20.57 8.15 13.04
N LEU A 90 -21.76 8.12 12.45
CA LEU A 90 -21.96 8.42 11.04
C LEU A 90 -21.97 9.94 10.83
N SER A 91 -21.20 10.39 9.84
CA SER A 91 -21.22 11.75 9.30
C SER A 91 -21.60 11.68 7.83
N PHE A 92 -22.81 12.13 7.49
CA PHE A 92 -23.29 12.07 6.11
C PHE A 92 -22.75 13.25 5.31
N ASP A 93 -21.98 12.97 4.27
CA ASP A 93 -21.47 13.96 3.33
C ASP A 93 -22.52 14.21 2.24
N TYR A 94 -23.11 15.41 2.25
CA TYR A 94 -24.15 15.81 1.30
C TYR A 94 -23.61 16.52 0.05
N GLU A 95 -22.31 16.82 -0.02
CA GLU A 95 -21.69 17.57 -1.13
C GLU A 95 -20.85 16.71 -2.07
N SER A 96 -20.38 15.55 -1.61
CA SER A 96 -19.46 14.67 -2.34
C SER A 96 -20.05 14.03 -3.62
N ASP A 97 -21.09 13.20 -3.50
CA ASP A 97 -21.67 12.43 -4.63
C ASP A 97 -23.22 12.46 -4.65
N GLY A 98 -23.75 13.65 -4.37
CA GLY A 98 -25.17 13.96 -4.37
C GLY A 98 -25.83 13.97 -2.99
N ALA A 99 -26.99 14.62 -2.89
CA ALA A 99 -27.74 14.73 -1.64
C ALA A 99 -28.33 13.37 -1.22
N TRP A 100 -28.32 13.10 0.09
CA TRP A 100 -28.87 11.88 0.65
C TRP A 100 -30.41 11.91 0.76
N PRO A 101 -31.11 10.88 0.24
CA PRO A 101 -32.53 10.69 0.52
C PRO A 101 -32.79 10.40 2.01
N ALA A 102 -33.81 11.03 2.59
CA ALA A 102 -34.12 10.93 4.02
C ALA A 102 -34.36 9.48 4.50
N ASP A 103 -34.99 8.64 3.68
CA ASP A 103 -35.24 7.23 3.99
C ASP A 103 -33.96 6.40 4.07
N GLN A 104 -32.97 6.70 3.22
CA GLN A 104 -31.66 6.04 3.28
C GLN A 104 -30.84 6.48 4.49
N VAL A 105 -30.89 7.76 4.86
CA VAL A 105 -30.29 8.25 6.11
C VAL A 105 -30.91 7.53 7.30
N ILE A 106 -32.24 7.41 7.35
CA ILE A 106 -32.95 6.69 8.41
C ILE A 106 -32.53 5.22 8.46
N SER A 107 -32.48 4.54 7.31
CA SER A 107 -32.07 3.14 7.20
C SER A 107 -30.67 2.94 7.77
N THR A 108 -29.70 3.73 7.30
CA THR A 108 -28.29 3.62 7.67
C THR A 108 -28.09 3.90 9.16
N ILE A 109 -28.70 4.94 9.71
CA ILE A 109 -28.63 5.21 11.16
C ILE A 109 -29.23 4.05 11.95
N ASN A 110 -30.38 3.51 11.53
CA ASN A 110 -31.03 2.41 12.25
C ASN A 110 -30.24 1.10 12.23
N GLU A 111 -29.46 0.86 11.19
CA GLU A 111 -28.58 -0.29 11.07
C GLU A 111 -27.43 -0.23 12.10
N TYR A 112 -26.77 0.92 12.23
CA TYR A 112 -25.59 1.05 13.09
C TYR A 112 -25.88 1.53 14.51
N LYS A 113 -27.04 2.16 14.78
CA LYS A 113 -27.30 2.77 16.08
C LYS A 113 -27.22 1.80 17.27
N SER A 114 -27.52 0.51 17.06
CA SER A 114 -27.45 -0.50 18.13
C SER A 114 -26.09 -1.20 18.25
N ARG A 115 -25.10 -0.86 17.41
CA ARG A 115 -23.75 -1.43 17.49
C ARG A 115 -23.10 -0.97 18.78
N THR A 116 -22.28 -1.82 19.39
CA THR A 116 -21.67 -1.51 20.70
C THR A 116 -20.59 -0.42 20.59
N ALA A 117 -20.00 -0.25 19.41
CA ALA A 117 -19.09 0.85 19.11
C ALA A 117 -19.79 2.15 18.68
N GLN A 118 -21.12 2.19 18.53
CA GLN A 118 -21.81 3.44 18.22
C GLN A 118 -21.60 4.45 19.36
N HIS A 119 -21.20 5.68 19.02
CA HIS A 119 -21.09 6.75 20.01
C HIS A 119 -22.49 7.20 20.45
N TYR A 120 -22.69 7.26 21.76
CA TYR A 120 -23.91 7.76 22.38
C TYR A 120 -23.60 8.99 23.23
N TYR A 121 -24.37 10.06 23.00
CA TYR A 121 -24.31 11.26 23.82
C TYR A 121 -25.69 11.57 24.40
N GLN A 122 -25.75 11.80 25.71
CA GLN A 122 -27.01 11.98 26.45
C GLN A 122 -28.05 10.87 26.19
N GLY A 123 -27.58 9.62 26.04
CA GLY A 123 -28.43 8.45 25.83
C GLY A 123 -28.99 8.28 24.41
N LYS A 124 -28.53 9.08 23.44
CA LYS A 124 -28.93 9.01 22.03
C LYS A 124 -27.73 8.74 21.12
N PRO A 125 -27.87 8.02 19.99
CA PRO A 125 -26.78 7.78 19.05
C PRO A 125 -26.40 9.09 18.36
N LEU A 126 -25.13 9.48 18.43
CA LEU A 126 -24.60 10.68 17.78
C LEU A 126 -24.58 10.49 16.26
N VAL A 127 -24.97 11.53 15.52
CA VAL A 127 -24.91 11.61 14.05
C VAL A 127 -24.59 13.05 13.65
N SER A 128 -23.78 13.23 12.61
CA SER A 128 -23.47 14.55 12.03
C SER A 128 -23.65 14.56 10.50
N THR A 129 -23.38 15.71 9.90
CA THR A 129 -23.22 15.87 8.46
C THR A 129 -21.99 16.71 8.13
N PHE A 130 -21.45 16.52 6.94
CA PHE A 130 -20.73 17.55 6.23
C PHE A 130 -21.69 18.20 5.23
N ALA A 131 -21.88 19.52 5.36
CA ALA A 131 -22.84 20.29 4.58
C ALA A 131 -24.29 19.75 4.64
N GLY A 132 -25.10 20.02 3.61
CA GLY A 132 -26.47 19.51 3.47
C GLY A 132 -27.57 20.43 3.98
N SER A 133 -27.31 21.73 4.12
CA SER A 133 -28.29 22.74 4.56
C SER A 133 -29.55 22.79 3.67
N ALA A 134 -29.41 22.52 2.37
CA ALA A 134 -30.52 22.42 1.42
C ALA A 134 -31.52 21.31 1.77
N ASN A 135 -31.11 20.32 2.56
CA ASN A 135 -31.91 19.20 3.04
C ASN A 135 -32.26 19.31 4.53
N ALA A 136 -32.03 20.47 5.16
CA ALA A 136 -32.30 20.66 6.59
C ALA A 136 -33.74 20.33 7.00
N GLY A 137 -34.71 20.54 6.10
CA GLY A 137 -36.13 20.21 6.32
C GLY A 137 -36.42 18.73 6.55
N ASP A 138 -35.56 17.82 6.06
CA ASP A 138 -35.76 16.37 6.20
C ASP A 138 -35.48 15.91 7.64
N TRP A 139 -34.59 16.61 8.36
CA TRP A 139 -34.00 16.15 9.61
C TRP A 139 -34.97 16.06 10.79
N SER A 140 -36.06 16.82 10.79
CA SER A 140 -37.11 16.66 11.81
C SER A 140 -37.73 15.26 11.75
N SER A 141 -37.96 14.74 10.54
CA SER A 141 -38.49 13.39 10.32
C SER A 141 -37.44 12.31 10.59
N ILE A 142 -36.20 12.53 10.15
CA ILE A 142 -35.08 11.60 10.35
C ILE A 142 -34.82 11.41 11.85
N LYS A 143 -34.75 12.49 12.64
CA LYS A 143 -34.58 12.40 14.09
C LYS A 143 -35.73 11.69 14.77
N SER A 144 -36.97 11.98 14.36
CA SER A 144 -38.15 11.32 14.91
C SER A 144 -38.13 9.81 14.66
N ALA A 145 -37.65 9.37 13.50
CA ALA A 145 -37.57 7.96 13.12
C ALA A 145 -36.38 7.21 13.76
N THR A 146 -35.26 7.90 13.99
CA THR A 146 -34.01 7.26 14.42
C THR A 146 -33.74 7.42 15.93
N GLY A 147 -34.17 8.53 16.51
CA GLY A 147 -33.88 8.94 17.88
C GLY A 147 -32.47 9.52 18.08
N CYS A 148 -31.78 9.92 17.01
CA CYS A 148 -30.39 10.38 17.10
C CYS A 148 -30.21 11.72 17.84
N PHE A 149 -28.99 11.91 18.36
CA PHE A 149 -28.46 13.20 18.79
C PHE A 149 -27.77 13.84 17.58
N PHE A 150 -28.37 14.89 17.02
CA PHE A 150 -27.96 15.41 15.73
C PHE A 150 -27.13 16.70 15.83
N VAL A 151 -25.93 16.67 15.23
CA VAL A 151 -24.95 17.77 15.22
C VAL A 151 -24.52 18.05 13.77
N PRO A 152 -25.28 18.82 12.98
CA PRO A 152 -24.92 19.10 11.58
C PRO A 152 -23.77 20.08 11.44
N SER A 153 -23.07 20.00 10.31
CA SER A 153 -22.21 21.07 9.80
C SER A 153 -22.87 21.88 8.68
N TRP A 154 -23.78 22.78 9.07
CA TRP A 154 -24.45 23.72 8.15
C TRP A 154 -23.85 25.12 8.31
N THR A 155 -22.53 25.21 8.20
CA THR A 155 -21.76 26.44 8.40
C THR A 155 -22.18 27.55 7.41
N ASP A 156 -22.63 27.15 6.22
CA ASP A 156 -23.11 28.02 5.15
C ASP A 156 -24.39 28.82 5.50
N LEU A 157 -25.22 28.33 6.43
CA LEU A 157 -26.39 29.08 6.91
C LEU A 157 -26.01 30.30 7.78
N GLY A 158 -24.80 30.29 8.34
CA GLY A 158 -24.36 31.26 9.34
C GLY A 158 -25.20 31.24 10.64
N GLN A 159 -24.80 32.06 11.61
CA GLN A 159 -25.40 32.07 12.96
C GLN A 159 -26.86 32.53 12.97
N THR A 160 -27.28 33.30 11.96
CA THR A 160 -28.67 33.76 11.82
C THR A 160 -29.54 32.71 11.14
N GLY A 161 -29.07 32.09 10.05
CA GLY A 161 -29.85 31.10 9.30
C GLY A 161 -30.11 29.82 10.11
N ILE A 162 -29.13 29.41 10.93
CA ILE A 162 -29.28 28.20 11.76
C ILE A 162 -30.44 28.30 12.77
N GLN A 163 -30.88 29.50 13.13
CA GLN A 163 -31.96 29.71 14.11
C GLN A 163 -33.28 29.11 13.66
N GLU A 164 -33.52 29.03 12.35
CA GLU A 164 -34.72 28.39 11.80
C GLU A 164 -34.81 26.90 12.15
N TYR A 165 -33.67 26.27 12.44
CA TYR A 165 -33.57 24.83 12.69
C TYR A 165 -33.16 24.48 14.13
N VAL A 166 -33.18 25.45 15.05
CA VAL A 166 -32.74 25.26 16.44
C VAL A 166 -33.51 24.17 17.19
N ASP A 167 -34.79 23.96 16.85
CA ASP A 167 -35.63 22.89 17.41
C ASP A 167 -35.35 21.52 16.78
N THR A 168 -34.78 21.51 15.57
CA THR A 168 -34.40 20.30 14.85
C THR A 168 -33.04 19.79 15.28
N ILE A 169 -32.08 20.63 15.65
CA ILE A 169 -30.71 20.20 16.00
C ILE A 169 -30.51 20.02 17.52
N ASP A 170 -29.61 19.13 17.95
CA ASP A 170 -29.23 18.96 19.36
C ASP A 170 -27.88 19.62 19.68
N GLY A 171 -27.03 19.75 18.67
CA GLY A 171 -25.79 20.52 18.70
C GLY A 171 -25.47 21.10 17.33
N PHE A 172 -24.33 21.77 17.23
CA PHE A 172 -23.83 22.30 15.96
C PHE A 172 -22.32 22.06 15.84
N PHE A 173 -21.89 21.74 14.62
CA PHE A 173 -20.50 21.55 14.27
C PHE A 173 -20.07 22.58 13.21
N SER A 174 -19.12 23.44 13.57
CA SER A 174 -18.54 24.37 12.60
C SER A 174 -17.45 23.68 11.79
N TRP A 175 -17.40 23.90 10.47
CA TRP A 175 -16.26 23.47 9.64
C TRP A 175 -15.14 24.53 9.54
N ASP A 176 -15.32 25.68 10.21
CA ASP A 176 -14.40 26.83 10.19
C ASP A 176 -13.15 26.60 11.08
N ALA A 177 -12.23 25.74 10.63
CA ALA A 177 -10.99 25.40 11.35
C ALA A 177 -9.83 26.37 11.09
N TRP A 178 -9.77 26.96 9.89
CA TRP A 178 -8.65 27.77 9.42
C TRP A 178 -9.01 29.26 9.40
N PRO A 179 -8.04 30.18 9.52
CA PRO A 179 -8.32 31.60 9.36
C PRO A 179 -8.46 31.97 7.88
N VAL A 180 -9.29 32.99 7.62
CA VAL A 180 -9.33 33.64 6.31
C VAL A 180 -8.18 34.63 6.20
N GLY A 181 -7.26 34.39 5.27
CA GLY A 181 -6.10 35.24 5.02
C GLY A 181 -4.91 35.00 5.97
N ALA A 182 -4.03 35.99 6.06
CA ALA A 182 -2.73 35.86 6.71
C ALA A 182 -2.75 36.10 8.24
N THR A 183 -3.92 36.15 8.88
CA THR A 183 -4.04 36.38 10.33
C THR A 183 -4.23 35.08 11.09
N ASN A 184 -3.80 35.01 12.35
CA ASN A 184 -4.02 33.84 13.20
C ASN A 184 -5.52 33.60 13.45
N LYS A 185 -5.92 32.32 13.56
CA LYS A 185 -7.30 31.94 13.92
C LYS A 185 -7.59 32.34 15.37
N THR A 186 -8.74 32.95 15.58
CA THR A 186 -9.24 33.34 16.91
C THR A 186 -10.49 32.56 17.27
N THR A 187 -10.90 32.68 18.54
CA THR A 187 -12.13 32.09 19.09
C THR A 187 -13.41 32.82 18.70
N VAL A 188 -13.34 33.94 17.98
CA VAL A 188 -14.50 34.82 17.72
C VAL A 188 -15.64 34.08 17.02
N SER A 189 -15.32 33.28 16.01
CA SER A 189 -16.31 32.48 15.27
C SER A 189 -16.92 31.39 16.15
N ASP A 190 -16.09 30.71 16.95
CA ASP A 190 -16.53 29.65 17.87
C ASP A 190 -17.50 30.20 18.92
N VAL A 191 -17.13 31.32 19.57
CA VAL A 191 -17.98 32.02 20.55
C VAL A 191 -19.28 32.50 19.91
N ALA A 192 -19.22 33.04 18.69
CA ALA A 192 -20.43 33.46 17.97
C ALA A 192 -21.40 32.29 17.70
N TRP A 193 -20.89 31.10 17.37
CA TRP A 193 -21.72 29.90 17.23
C TRP A 193 -22.29 29.41 18.56
N MET A 194 -21.48 29.41 19.63
CA MET A 194 -21.93 29.05 20.97
C MET A 194 -23.02 30.00 21.50
N ASP A 195 -22.85 31.31 21.27
CA ASP A 195 -23.81 32.34 21.67
C ASP A 195 -25.10 32.28 20.86
N ALA A 196 -25.02 31.93 19.58
CA ALA A 196 -26.18 31.78 18.71
C ALA A 196 -27.06 30.60 19.13
N LEU A 197 -26.50 29.54 19.72
CA LEU A 197 -27.24 28.31 20.04
C LEU A 197 -27.15 27.98 21.55
N PRO A 198 -27.68 28.86 22.43
CA PRO A 198 -27.52 28.72 23.87
C PRO A 198 -28.13 27.40 24.36
N GLY A 199 -27.34 26.63 25.10
CA GLY A 199 -27.74 25.33 25.66
C GLY A 199 -27.69 24.15 24.70
N LYS A 200 -27.26 24.35 23.44
CA LYS A 200 -26.96 23.27 22.50
C LYS A 200 -25.48 22.87 22.62
N ALA A 201 -25.16 21.63 22.26
CA ALA A 201 -23.76 21.19 22.24
C ALA A 201 -23.01 21.86 21.06
N TYR A 202 -21.79 22.32 21.30
CA TYR A 202 -20.91 22.82 20.25
C TYR A 202 -19.77 21.84 20.01
N MET A 203 -19.54 21.50 18.74
CA MET A 203 -18.41 20.72 18.27
C MET A 203 -17.44 21.67 17.58
N MET A 204 -16.26 21.84 18.19
CA MET A 204 -15.23 22.77 17.73
C MET A 204 -14.30 22.07 16.73
N PRO A 205 -14.05 22.66 15.54
CA PRO A 205 -13.13 22.10 14.58
C PRO A 205 -11.67 22.43 14.94
N ILE A 206 -10.79 21.43 14.79
CA ILE A 206 -9.34 21.58 14.89
C ILE A 206 -8.68 20.89 13.68
N SER A 207 -7.70 21.55 13.08
CA SER A 207 -6.88 20.98 12.01
C SER A 207 -5.44 21.52 12.11
N PRO A 208 -4.40 20.74 11.73
CA PRO A 208 -3.02 21.22 11.82
C PRO A 208 -2.68 22.26 10.74
N TRP A 209 -3.04 22.01 9.48
CA TRP A 209 -2.80 22.90 8.35
C TRP A 209 -3.79 22.60 7.21
N PHE A 210 -3.65 23.19 6.03
CA PHE A 210 -4.43 22.82 4.85
C PHE A 210 -3.68 23.15 3.57
N TYR A 211 -3.57 22.17 2.69
CA TYR A 211 -3.10 22.37 1.32
C TYR A 211 -3.73 21.37 0.38
N THR A 212 -4.20 21.83 -0.78
CA THR A 212 -4.70 20.94 -1.82
C THR A 212 -4.21 21.42 -3.19
N ASN A 213 -3.89 20.47 -4.06
CA ASN A 213 -3.64 20.69 -5.47
C ASN A 213 -4.18 19.51 -6.28
N LEU A 214 -5.50 19.51 -6.45
CA LEU A 214 -6.28 18.52 -7.17
C LEU A 214 -7.10 19.23 -8.26
N PRO A 215 -6.44 19.66 -9.36
CA PRO A 215 -7.07 20.48 -10.39
C PRO A 215 -8.27 19.78 -11.06
N GLN A 216 -8.32 18.44 -11.05
CA GLN A 216 -9.47 17.67 -11.53
C GLN A 216 -10.77 17.95 -10.76
N TRP A 217 -10.68 18.44 -9.52
CA TRP A 217 -11.80 18.88 -8.70
C TRP A 217 -11.82 20.39 -8.50
N SER A 218 -11.11 21.14 -9.35
CA SER A 218 -10.93 22.60 -9.22
C SER A 218 -10.37 23.02 -7.86
N LYS A 219 -9.56 22.16 -7.23
CA LYS A 219 -8.91 22.44 -5.95
C LYS A 219 -7.44 22.80 -6.16
N ASN A 220 -7.03 24.01 -5.79
CA ASN A 220 -5.62 24.44 -5.77
C ASN A 220 -5.42 25.67 -4.88
N TRP A 221 -5.40 25.48 -3.55
CA TRP A 221 -5.20 26.56 -2.59
C TRP A 221 -4.55 26.08 -1.29
N LEU A 222 -4.13 27.03 -0.48
CA LEU A 222 -3.70 26.80 0.90
C LEU A 222 -4.35 27.80 1.85
N TRP A 223 -4.63 27.35 3.07
CA TRP A 223 -4.96 28.22 4.19
C TRP A 223 -3.82 28.24 5.20
N ARG A 224 -3.72 29.33 5.96
CA ARG A 224 -2.67 29.49 6.97
C ARG A 224 -2.81 28.42 8.05
N GLY A 225 -1.77 27.61 8.22
CA GLY A 225 -1.68 26.53 9.22
C GLY A 225 -0.50 26.66 10.20
N ASP A 226 0.43 27.58 9.92
CA ASP A 226 1.67 27.89 10.65
C ASP A 226 1.73 27.45 12.13
N ASP A 227 1.00 28.14 13.02
CA ASP A 227 0.91 27.90 14.47
C ASP A 227 -0.46 27.36 14.89
N LEU A 228 -1.28 26.95 13.93
CA LEU A 228 -2.71 26.68 14.11
C LEU A 228 -2.95 25.49 15.04
N TRP A 229 -2.19 24.41 14.88
CA TRP A 229 -2.37 23.19 15.66
C TRP A 229 -2.30 23.46 17.17
N HIS A 230 -1.22 24.09 17.63
CA HIS A 230 -1.05 24.45 19.04
C HIS A 230 -2.15 25.42 19.51
N THR A 231 -2.34 26.50 18.75
CA THR A 231 -3.27 27.58 19.09
C THR A 231 -4.70 27.08 19.26
N ARG A 232 -5.19 26.22 18.35
CA ARG A 232 -6.57 25.71 18.41
C ARG A 232 -6.81 24.79 19.60
N TRP A 233 -5.82 24.01 20.02
CA TRP A 233 -5.92 23.19 21.23
C TRP A 233 -5.92 24.03 22.50
N GLU A 234 -5.13 25.11 22.58
CA GLU A 234 -5.22 26.06 23.70
C GLU A 234 -6.60 26.73 23.77
N GLN A 235 -7.11 27.16 22.61
CA GLN A 235 -8.45 27.74 22.50
C GLN A 235 -9.56 26.75 22.90
N ALA A 236 -9.43 25.47 22.54
CA ALA A 236 -10.37 24.44 23.00
C ALA A 236 -10.31 24.24 24.52
N ALA A 237 -9.12 24.28 25.12
CA ALA A 237 -8.96 24.24 26.56
C ALA A 237 -9.54 25.48 27.28
N GLU A 238 -9.54 26.64 26.63
CA GLU A 238 -10.18 27.87 27.12
C GLU A 238 -11.71 27.82 27.00
N LEU A 239 -12.23 27.51 25.81
CA LEU A 239 -13.66 27.56 25.50
C LEU A 239 -14.45 26.37 26.05
N GLN A 240 -13.78 25.23 26.28
CA GLN A 240 -14.39 24.02 26.82
C GLN A 240 -15.65 23.56 26.04
N PRO A 241 -15.60 23.43 24.69
CA PRO A 241 -16.74 22.93 23.92
C PRO A 241 -17.14 21.51 24.37
N ALA A 242 -18.36 21.08 24.07
CA ALA A 242 -18.81 19.72 24.40
C ALA A 242 -18.03 18.65 23.61
N PHE A 243 -17.68 18.99 22.37
CA PHE A 243 -16.92 18.12 21.48
C PHE A 243 -15.79 18.90 20.82
N VAL A 244 -14.71 18.19 20.52
CA VAL A 244 -13.72 18.59 19.52
C VAL A 244 -13.78 17.56 18.40
N GLU A 245 -13.84 18.02 17.16
CA GLU A 245 -13.56 17.18 16.00
C GLU A 245 -12.26 17.66 15.36
N ILE A 246 -11.23 16.83 15.43
CA ILE A 246 -10.08 16.95 14.57
C ILE A 246 -10.60 16.63 13.18
N ILE A 247 -10.69 17.60 12.29
CA ILE A 247 -11.44 17.46 11.02
C ILE A 247 -10.69 16.63 9.97
N THR A 248 -9.86 15.71 10.44
CA THR A 248 -9.05 14.81 9.64
C THR A 248 -8.43 13.67 10.43
N TRP A 249 -8.29 12.55 9.72
CA TRP A 249 -7.48 11.41 10.10
C TRP A 249 -6.72 10.92 8.88
N ASN A 250 -7.42 10.71 7.77
CA ASN A 250 -6.91 10.18 6.50
C ASN A 250 -7.30 11.05 5.29
N ASP A 251 -7.54 12.35 5.47
CA ASP A 251 -7.82 13.26 4.35
C ASP A 251 -6.51 13.67 3.65
N TYR A 252 -6.01 12.75 2.84
CA TYR A 252 -4.78 12.93 2.09
C TYR A 252 -4.91 14.02 1.01
N GLY A 253 -6.10 14.19 0.42
CA GLY A 253 -6.33 15.13 -0.67
C GLY A 253 -6.16 16.60 -0.28
N GLU A 254 -6.39 16.90 1.00
CA GLU A 254 -6.27 18.24 1.59
C GLU A 254 -5.04 18.37 2.50
N ALA A 255 -4.16 17.36 2.45
CA ALA A 255 -2.86 17.28 3.12
C ALA A 255 -2.88 17.41 4.64
N HIS A 256 -4.02 17.58 5.31
CA HIS A 256 -4.05 17.91 6.74
C HIS A 256 -4.16 16.70 7.68
N TYR A 257 -4.21 15.50 7.12
CA TYR A 257 -4.25 14.21 7.82
C TYR A 257 -3.20 14.08 8.94
N ILE A 258 -3.57 13.34 9.99
CA ILE A 258 -2.71 13.02 11.15
C ILE A 258 -2.55 11.50 11.36
N GLY A 259 -3.32 10.69 10.64
CA GLY A 259 -3.29 9.24 10.67
C GLY A 259 -2.19 8.64 9.77
N PRO A 260 -1.97 7.32 9.85
CA PRO A 260 -1.06 6.64 8.94
C PRO A 260 -1.45 6.83 7.46
N ILE A 261 -0.47 6.85 6.56
CA ILE A 261 -0.73 6.90 5.12
C ILE A 261 -0.99 5.47 4.62
N HIS A 262 -2.20 5.24 4.14
CA HIS A 262 -2.57 4.01 3.43
C HIS A 262 -2.62 4.33 1.93
N GLU A 263 -1.57 3.96 1.19
CA GLU A 263 -1.37 4.39 -0.21
C GLU A 263 -2.56 4.08 -1.14
N ALA A 264 -3.24 2.96 -0.91
CA ALA A 264 -4.42 2.56 -1.70
C ALA A 264 -5.60 3.54 -1.56
N GLY A 265 -5.60 4.38 -0.52
CA GLY A 265 -6.61 5.39 -0.25
C GLY A 265 -6.26 6.79 -0.73
N LEU A 266 -5.12 6.97 -1.42
CA LEU A 266 -4.70 8.29 -1.89
C LEU A 266 -5.60 8.78 -3.04
N PRO A 267 -6.21 9.97 -2.93
CA PRO A 267 -6.87 10.60 -4.06
C PRO A 267 -5.87 10.79 -5.22
N THR A 268 -6.32 10.53 -6.45
CA THR A 268 -5.49 10.71 -7.64
C THR A 268 -4.86 12.11 -7.65
N GLY A 269 -3.54 12.21 -7.84
CA GLY A 269 -2.82 13.49 -7.87
C GLY A 269 -2.31 14.00 -6.51
N SER A 270 -2.84 13.51 -5.38
CA SER A 270 -2.39 13.96 -4.05
C SER A 270 -1.03 13.38 -3.65
N ALA A 271 -0.64 12.24 -4.23
CA ALA A 271 0.61 11.55 -3.90
C ALA A 271 1.84 12.46 -3.97
N SER A 272 1.86 13.44 -4.88
CA SER A 272 2.96 14.39 -5.07
C SER A 272 3.25 15.26 -3.84
N TYR A 273 2.28 15.49 -2.96
CA TYR A 273 2.45 16.28 -1.72
C TYR A 273 2.12 15.49 -0.45
N VAL A 274 1.68 14.23 -0.58
CA VAL A 274 1.38 13.34 0.55
C VAL A 274 2.51 12.33 0.79
N MET A 275 3.04 11.70 -0.27
CA MET A 275 4.07 10.67 -0.13
C MET A 275 5.38 11.26 0.37
N GLY A 276 5.97 10.64 1.39
CA GLY A 276 7.19 11.11 2.03
C GLY A 276 6.98 12.21 3.09
N ASN A 277 5.74 12.63 3.35
CA ASN A 277 5.41 13.67 4.32
C ASN A 277 4.52 13.13 5.45
N PRO A 278 4.99 12.17 6.28
CA PRO A 278 4.18 11.64 7.36
C PRO A 278 3.87 12.72 8.40
N HIS A 279 2.60 12.84 8.77
CA HIS A 279 2.10 13.84 9.71
C HIS A 279 1.80 13.29 11.12
N ASP A 280 2.24 12.06 11.39
CA ASP A 280 1.97 11.35 12.64
C ASP A 280 2.62 12.01 13.87
N ALA A 281 3.66 12.83 13.68
CA ALA A 281 4.28 13.61 14.75
C ALA A 281 3.28 14.53 15.48
N TRP A 282 2.24 15.06 14.80
CA TRP A 282 1.22 15.87 15.47
C TRP A 282 0.42 15.07 16.51
N ARG A 283 0.31 13.74 16.36
CA ARG A 283 -0.35 12.85 17.34
C ARG A 283 0.47 12.70 18.63
N THR A 284 1.78 12.91 18.57
CA THR A 284 2.70 12.70 19.71
C THR A 284 2.40 13.59 20.91
N LEU A 285 1.81 14.77 20.67
CA LEU A 285 1.45 15.76 21.68
C LEU A 285 -0.04 15.78 22.02
N LEU A 286 -0.89 15.11 21.24
CA LEU A 286 -2.34 15.08 21.45
C LEU A 286 -2.76 14.63 22.86
N PRO A 287 -2.13 13.62 23.49
CA PRO A 287 -2.47 13.27 24.87
C PRO A 287 -2.41 14.47 25.83
N HIS A 288 -1.40 15.33 25.70
CA HIS A 288 -1.27 16.53 26.55
C HIS A 288 -2.33 17.58 26.24
N TYR A 289 -2.62 17.82 24.96
CA TYR A 289 -3.65 18.78 24.56
C TYR A 289 -5.05 18.32 24.97
N ILE A 290 -5.39 17.06 24.69
CA ILE A 290 -6.70 16.49 24.99
C ILE A 290 -6.93 16.40 26.50
N ASP A 291 -5.91 16.02 27.28
CA ASP A 291 -6.04 15.98 28.74
C ASP A 291 -6.15 17.39 29.34
N ALA A 292 -5.46 18.38 28.77
CA ALA A 292 -5.63 19.78 29.16
C ALA A 292 -7.03 20.32 28.82
N TYR A 293 -7.55 19.97 27.64
CA TYR A 293 -8.93 20.25 27.26
C TYR A 293 -9.91 19.60 28.26
N ARG A 294 -9.74 18.32 28.58
CA ARG A 294 -10.58 17.60 29.56
C ARG A 294 -10.49 18.15 30.99
N GLY A 295 -9.35 18.73 31.35
CA GLY A 295 -9.11 19.31 32.68
C GLY A 295 -9.42 20.81 32.79
N GLY A 296 -9.72 21.48 31.67
CA GLY A 296 -9.85 22.94 31.57
C GLY A 296 -8.57 23.72 31.87
N VAL A 297 -8.68 25.05 32.01
CA VAL A 297 -7.54 25.96 32.29
C VAL A 297 -6.80 25.61 33.60
N ASN A 298 -7.42 24.86 34.52
CA ASN A 298 -6.76 24.35 35.74
C ASN A 298 -5.97 23.05 35.50
N GLY A 299 -6.23 22.32 34.41
CA GLY A 299 -5.53 21.10 34.01
C GLY A 299 -4.12 21.33 33.47
N SER A 300 -3.85 22.52 32.90
CA SER A 300 -2.50 22.91 32.46
C SER A 300 -1.49 23.06 33.64
N ASN A 301 -2.00 23.22 34.87
CA ASN A 301 -1.21 23.31 36.09
C ASN A 301 -1.08 21.97 36.86
N SER A 302 -1.55 20.84 36.29
CA SER A 302 -1.36 19.51 36.88
C SER A 302 0.10 19.06 36.74
N THR A 303 0.93 19.63 37.60
CA THR A 303 2.37 19.44 37.77
C THR A 303 2.76 18.08 38.36
N SER A 304 1.97 17.01 38.16
CA SER A 304 2.24 15.70 38.76
C SER A 304 2.31 14.49 37.81
N LEU A 305 2.12 14.68 36.51
CA LEU A 305 2.37 13.60 35.55
C LEU A 305 3.83 13.65 35.10
N SER A 306 4.59 12.59 35.40
CA SER A 306 5.92 12.38 34.83
C SER A 306 5.75 12.03 33.35
N TYR A 307 6.20 12.91 32.46
CA TYR A 307 6.23 12.69 31.01
C TYR A 307 7.64 12.95 30.46
N ASP A 308 7.96 12.26 29.37
CA ASP A 308 9.22 12.45 28.66
C ASP A 308 9.21 13.77 27.88
N ASP A 309 10.39 14.40 27.77
CA ASP A 309 10.55 15.57 26.93
C ASP A 309 10.33 15.17 25.46
N LYS A 310 9.55 15.96 24.72
CA LYS A 310 9.22 15.72 23.32
C LYS A 310 9.35 17.01 22.52
N VAL A 311 9.74 16.90 21.26
CA VAL A 311 9.75 18.04 20.33
C VAL A 311 9.12 17.62 19.00
N VAL A 312 8.18 18.44 18.52
CA VAL A 312 7.56 18.34 17.19
C VAL A 312 7.85 19.65 16.48
N TYR A 313 8.32 19.62 15.24
CA TYR A 313 8.67 20.83 14.50
C TYR A 313 8.39 20.71 13.01
N TRP A 314 7.91 21.75 12.36
CA TRP A 314 7.57 21.75 10.93
C TRP A 314 7.98 23.04 10.25
N TYR A 315 8.16 22.97 8.94
CA TYR A 315 8.53 24.08 8.07
C TYR A 315 8.43 23.61 6.62
N HIS A 316 8.25 24.54 5.70
CA HIS A 316 8.37 24.24 4.26
C HIS A 316 9.86 24.27 3.86
N VAL A 317 10.29 23.33 3.01
CA VAL A 317 11.72 23.18 2.63
C VAL A 317 12.21 24.20 1.62
N ASN A 318 11.32 24.86 0.90
CA ASN A 318 11.68 25.93 0.00
C ASN A 318 11.18 27.25 0.56
N PRO A 319 12.02 28.31 0.64
CA PRO A 319 11.56 29.64 1.00
C PRO A 319 10.36 30.10 0.16
N SER A 320 9.54 30.97 0.73
CA SER A 320 8.27 31.44 0.18
C SER A 320 8.40 32.31 -1.08
N ASP A 321 9.63 32.70 -1.43
CA ASP A 321 9.99 33.39 -2.66
C ASP A 321 10.76 32.49 -3.65
N ALA A 322 11.03 31.24 -3.29
CA ALA A 322 11.68 30.26 -4.14
C ALA A 322 10.67 29.58 -5.09
N GLY A 323 11.07 29.40 -6.36
CA GLY A 323 10.26 28.67 -7.34
C GLY A 323 9.01 29.40 -7.84
N SER A 324 7.89 28.68 -7.94
CA SER A 324 6.60 29.17 -8.45
C SER A 324 5.46 28.58 -7.64
N ALA A 325 4.38 29.31 -7.35
CA ALA A 325 3.22 28.72 -6.68
C ALA A 325 2.40 27.73 -7.53
N ASN A 326 2.72 27.57 -8.83
CA ASN A 326 2.01 26.67 -9.76
C ASN A 326 0.49 26.84 -9.75
N GLY A 327 0.03 28.09 -9.70
CA GLY A 327 -1.40 28.44 -9.65
C GLY A 327 -2.04 28.29 -8.27
N THR A 328 -1.33 27.80 -7.24
CA THR A 328 -1.83 27.76 -5.85
C THR A 328 -2.15 29.17 -5.39
N THR A 329 -3.38 29.41 -4.96
CA THR A 329 -3.76 30.65 -4.28
C THR A 329 -3.63 30.50 -2.78
N GLY A 330 -3.17 31.54 -2.09
CA GLY A 330 -3.49 31.69 -0.68
C GLY A 330 -4.97 32.05 -0.58
N ASN A 331 -5.73 31.35 0.27
CA ASN A 331 -7.20 31.35 0.33
C ASN A 331 -7.87 30.72 -0.90
N ASN A 332 -9.16 30.42 -0.76
CA ASN A 332 -10.01 29.85 -1.78
C ASN A 332 -11.00 30.90 -2.37
N PRO A 333 -10.72 31.44 -3.58
CA PRO A 333 -11.60 32.44 -4.20
C PRO A 333 -13.00 31.92 -4.54
N SER A 334 -13.17 30.60 -4.71
CA SER A 334 -14.49 30.01 -5.00
C SER A 334 -15.46 30.14 -3.81
N MET A 335 -14.93 30.32 -2.59
CA MET A 335 -15.70 30.59 -1.38
C MET A 335 -15.91 32.09 -1.13
N GLY A 336 -15.59 32.94 -2.11
CA GLY A 336 -15.69 34.40 -1.98
C GLY A 336 -14.53 35.05 -1.20
N GLU A 337 -13.49 34.28 -0.89
CA GLU A 337 -12.30 34.79 -0.21
C GLU A 337 -11.42 35.60 -1.19
N THR A 338 -10.69 36.59 -0.66
CA THR A 338 -9.72 37.33 -1.49
C THR A 338 -8.49 36.47 -1.73
N ALA A 339 -8.15 36.23 -2.99
CA ALA A 339 -6.92 35.55 -3.40
C ALA A 339 -5.70 36.30 -2.87
N MET A 340 -4.79 35.58 -2.22
CA MET A 340 -3.55 36.12 -1.67
C MET A 340 -2.33 35.38 -2.22
N ASN A 341 -1.15 36.00 -2.10
CA ASN A 341 0.09 35.28 -2.34
C ASN A 341 0.24 34.18 -1.28
N PRO A 342 0.39 32.90 -1.67
CA PRO A 342 0.49 31.79 -0.72
C PRO A 342 1.68 31.93 0.25
N GLY A 343 2.77 32.60 -0.14
CA GLY A 343 3.90 32.89 0.76
C GLY A 343 3.59 33.86 1.91
N LEU A 344 2.44 34.56 1.86
CA LEU A 344 1.96 35.35 3.00
C LEU A 344 1.24 34.50 4.05
N LEU A 345 0.78 33.30 3.67
CA LEU A 345 0.00 32.39 4.51
C LEU A 345 0.83 31.23 5.05
N ALA A 346 1.93 30.89 4.39
CA ALA A 346 2.91 29.92 4.83
C ALA A 346 4.24 30.65 5.02
N GLN A 347 4.54 30.96 6.28
CA GLN A 347 5.64 31.84 6.65
C GLN A 347 6.97 31.10 6.67
N ASP A 348 8.04 31.77 6.18
CA ASP A 348 9.45 31.33 6.22
C ASP A 348 9.98 31.15 7.65
N MET A 349 9.47 30.14 8.36
CA MET A 349 9.77 29.87 9.77
C MET A 349 9.81 28.36 10.05
N VAL A 350 10.65 28.00 11.01
CA VAL A 350 10.64 26.71 11.70
C VAL A 350 9.72 26.82 12.90
N PHE A 351 8.58 26.15 12.84
CA PHE A 351 7.62 26.06 13.93
C PHE A 351 8.01 24.90 14.84
N VAL A 352 8.01 25.11 16.16
CA VAL A 352 8.44 24.10 17.13
C VAL A 352 7.47 24.09 18.31
N THR A 353 6.89 22.93 18.60
CA THR A 353 6.24 22.65 19.88
C THR A 353 7.13 21.74 20.72
N ALA A 354 7.57 22.25 21.88
CA ALA A 354 8.35 21.49 22.85
C ALA A 354 7.51 21.21 24.10
N LEU A 355 7.38 19.92 24.44
CA LEU A 355 6.89 19.48 25.73
C LEU A 355 8.09 19.20 26.62
N VAL A 356 8.20 19.92 27.74
CA VAL A 356 9.30 19.71 28.70
C VAL A 356 8.78 19.49 30.12
N ASN A 357 9.43 18.63 30.89
CA ASN A 357 9.02 18.35 32.28
C ASN A 357 9.48 19.41 33.29
N SER A 358 10.43 20.25 32.92
CA SER A 358 11.02 21.29 33.76
C SER A 358 11.76 22.32 32.89
N THR A 359 12.20 23.42 33.49
CA THR A 359 12.88 24.50 32.79
C THR A 359 14.04 23.96 31.93
N SER A 360 13.97 24.26 30.64
CA SER A 360 14.87 23.74 29.62
C SER A 360 15.13 24.82 28.56
N GLN A 361 16.09 24.59 27.68
CA GLN A 361 16.38 25.44 26.53
C GLN A 361 16.11 24.67 25.24
N VAL A 362 15.36 25.27 24.32
CA VAL A 362 15.14 24.73 22.97
C VAL A 362 16.08 25.44 22.02
N TYR A 363 16.88 24.68 21.29
CA TYR A 363 17.82 25.14 20.28
C TYR A 363 17.26 24.83 18.91
N VAL A 364 17.22 25.83 18.03
CA VAL A 364 16.85 25.67 16.62
C VAL A 364 17.98 26.23 15.76
N GLN A 365 18.58 25.39 14.93
CA GLN A 365 19.67 25.73 14.03
C GLN A 365 19.26 25.45 12.59
N ILE A 366 19.59 26.34 11.67
CA ILE A 366 19.33 26.17 10.23
C ILE A 366 20.68 26.19 9.51
N GLY A 367 21.04 25.07 8.89
CA GLY A 367 22.35 24.90 8.27
C GLY A 367 23.49 25.07 9.26
N SER A 368 24.47 25.92 8.90
CA SER A 368 25.65 26.19 9.72
C SER A 368 25.55 27.47 10.56
N SER A 369 24.35 28.06 10.70
CA SER A 369 24.16 29.27 11.48
C SER A 369 24.31 29.04 12.99
N GLU A 370 24.48 30.10 13.76
CA GLU A 370 24.39 30.01 15.22
C GLU A 370 22.95 29.65 15.63
N PRO A 371 22.75 28.69 16.56
CA PRO A 371 21.42 28.26 16.95
C PRO A 371 20.66 29.38 17.68
N THR A 372 19.39 29.54 17.35
CA THR A 372 18.45 30.32 18.15
C THR A 372 18.13 29.56 19.43
N VAL A 373 18.34 30.19 20.59
CA VAL A 373 18.13 29.57 21.91
C VAL A 373 16.89 30.17 22.58
N LEU A 374 15.91 29.32 22.85
CA LEU A 374 14.59 29.66 23.38
C LEU A 374 14.43 29.04 24.78
N GLN A 375 13.82 29.77 25.71
CA GLN A 375 13.59 29.26 27.07
C GLN A 375 12.23 28.56 27.14
N ALA A 376 12.21 27.32 27.65
CA ALA A 376 11.02 26.51 27.84
C ALA A 376 10.76 26.27 29.33
N THR A 377 9.51 26.40 29.74
CA THR A 377 9.04 26.04 31.10
C THR A 377 8.30 24.72 31.06
N GLY A 378 8.13 24.07 32.23
CA GLY A 378 7.39 22.80 32.33
C GLY A 378 6.02 22.89 31.64
N GLY A 379 5.73 21.96 30.75
CA GLY A 379 4.52 21.92 29.91
C GLY A 379 4.84 22.05 28.41
N LEU A 380 3.82 22.38 27.63
CA LEU A 380 3.92 22.66 26.20
C LEU A 380 4.40 24.10 25.98
N ASN A 381 5.31 24.29 25.03
CA ASN A 381 5.86 25.59 24.64
C ASN A 381 5.90 25.66 23.12
N GLN A 382 5.30 26.68 22.52
CA GLN A 382 5.30 26.92 21.07
C GLN A 382 6.28 28.03 20.70
N TYR A 383 7.04 27.81 19.63
CA TYR A 383 7.95 28.80 19.07
C TYR A 383 7.87 28.83 17.55
N SER A 384 8.27 29.97 16.98
CA SER A 384 8.48 30.14 15.54
C SER A 384 9.84 30.83 15.34
N VAL A 385 10.73 30.19 14.61
CA VAL A 385 12.09 30.68 14.35
C VAL A 385 12.21 31.01 12.86
N PRO A 386 12.38 32.29 12.48
CA PRO A 386 12.41 32.67 11.08
C PRO A 386 13.65 32.12 10.37
N PHE A 387 13.49 31.77 9.09
CA PHE A 387 14.60 31.33 8.24
C PHE A 387 15.68 32.40 8.14
N ASN A 388 15.29 33.68 8.06
CA ASN A 388 16.20 34.83 7.88
C ASN A 388 17.19 34.64 6.71
N GLY A 389 16.74 34.01 5.62
CA GLY A 389 17.57 33.69 4.44
C GLY A 389 18.59 32.57 4.67
N GLN A 390 18.50 31.84 5.78
CA GLN A 390 19.36 30.69 6.05
C GLN A 390 18.82 29.44 5.34
N THR A 391 19.72 28.70 4.73
CA THR A 391 19.49 27.39 4.09
C THR A 391 20.34 26.33 4.80
N GLY A 392 20.04 25.06 4.57
CA GLY A 392 20.69 23.92 5.21
C GLY A 392 19.75 23.11 6.10
N ALA A 393 20.25 21.97 6.60
CA ALA A 393 19.51 21.08 7.50
C ALA A 393 19.04 21.81 8.77
N VAL A 394 17.80 21.56 9.18
CA VAL A 394 17.24 22.14 10.42
C VAL A 394 17.49 21.19 11.59
N GLN A 395 18.23 21.63 12.60
CA GLN A 395 18.44 20.86 13.83
C GLN A 395 17.65 21.48 14.98
N VAL A 396 16.86 20.67 15.66
CA VAL A 396 16.12 21.06 16.85
C VAL A 396 16.58 20.21 18.03
N SER A 397 16.91 20.83 19.16
CA SER A 397 17.25 20.08 20.38
C SER A 397 16.72 20.74 21.64
N ILE A 398 16.36 19.91 22.62
CA ILE A 398 16.04 20.34 23.98
C ILE A 398 17.29 20.09 24.82
N ARG A 399 17.72 21.10 25.59
CA ARG A 399 18.84 21.00 26.54
C ARG A 399 18.39 21.38 27.95
N ARG A 400 18.88 20.64 28.93
CA ARG A 400 18.65 20.88 30.36
C ARG A 400 19.97 20.79 31.10
N ASN A 401 20.30 21.82 31.88
CA ASN A 401 21.57 21.90 32.63
C ASN A 401 22.81 21.70 31.74
N GLY A 402 22.79 22.26 30.52
CA GLY A 402 23.88 22.13 29.55
C GLY A 402 23.98 20.77 28.84
N LYS A 403 23.11 19.80 29.15
CA LYS A 403 23.05 18.50 28.47
C LYS A 403 21.89 18.45 27.49
N GLN A 404 22.13 17.90 26.31
CA GLN A 404 21.08 17.59 25.33
C GLN A 404 20.23 16.41 25.83
N VAL A 405 18.91 16.59 25.89
CA VAL A 405 17.95 15.58 26.34
C VAL A 405 17.13 15.01 25.18
N VAL A 406 16.84 15.83 24.16
CA VAL A 406 16.17 15.42 22.92
C VAL A 406 16.86 16.13 21.76
N SER A 407 16.99 15.48 20.61
CA SER A 407 17.46 16.11 19.38
C SER A 407 16.87 15.43 18.16
N ALA A 408 16.62 16.23 17.14
CA ALA A 408 16.13 15.80 15.84
C ALA A 408 16.76 16.68 14.75
N THR A 409 16.92 16.11 13.55
CA THR A 409 17.39 16.81 12.35
C THR A 409 16.37 16.58 11.26
N GLY A 410 15.85 17.67 10.69
CA GLY A 410 14.91 17.66 9.57
C GLY A 410 15.60 17.91 8.24
N ARG A 411 14.81 17.90 7.16
CA ARG A 411 15.28 18.16 5.79
C ARG A 411 15.90 19.55 5.64
N GLU A 412 16.76 19.69 4.63
CA GLU A 412 17.40 20.96 4.32
C GLU A 412 16.40 21.98 3.78
N ILE A 413 16.48 23.21 4.30
CA ILE A 413 15.86 24.37 3.66
C ILE A 413 16.75 24.76 2.46
N THR A 414 16.21 24.80 1.25
CA THR A 414 16.95 25.08 0.03
C THR A 414 16.15 25.94 -0.95
N GLU A 415 16.85 26.78 -1.72
CA GLU A 415 16.25 27.52 -2.85
C GLU A 415 16.05 26.62 -4.08
N GLU A 416 16.66 25.43 -4.10
CA GLU A 416 16.53 24.46 -5.18
C GLU A 416 15.20 23.69 -5.07
N CYS A 417 14.32 23.87 -6.05
CA CYS A 417 13.10 23.06 -6.19
C CYS A 417 13.43 21.73 -6.90
N GLU A 418 12.83 20.61 -6.44
CA GLU A 418 13.15 19.21 -6.82
C GLU A 418 13.10 18.89 -8.34
N ASP A 419 12.57 19.78 -9.20
CA ASP A 419 12.30 19.49 -10.63
C ASP A 419 13.20 20.24 -11.65
N GLY A 420 14.17 21.06 -11.25
CA GLY A 420 15.06 21.78 -12.19
C GLY A 420 14.36 22.79 -13.13
N ASN A 421 13.04 22.93 -13.03
CA ASN A 421 12.20 23.98 -13.61
C ASN A 421 11.43 24.69 -12.48
N LYS A 422 11.12 25.97 -12.67
CA LYS A 422 10.45 26.85 -11.69
C LYS A 422 8.98 26.44 -11.41
N THR A 423 8.76 25.35 -10.71
CA THR A 423 7.47 24.80 -10.26
C THR A 423 7.84 23.82 -9.15
N VAL A 424 7.53 23.93 -7.86
CA VAL A 424 6.41 24.53 -7.13
C VAL A 424 6.96 25.03 -5.78
N MET A 425 6.38 26.05 -5.14
CA MET A 425 6.60 26.36 -3.73
C MET A 425 6.40 25.10 -2.90
N GLY A 426 7.49 24.56 -2.36
CA GLY A 426 7.49 23.31 -1.59
C GLY A 426 6.85 23.51 -0.22
N PHE A 427 5.55 23.77 -0.17
CA PHE A 427 4.73 23.71 1.06
C PHE A 427 4.57 22.28 1.54
N ARG A 428 5.61 21.45 1.45
CA ARG A 428 5.52 20.00 1.51
C ARG A 428 5.64 19.41 2.91
N GLU A 429 5.87 20.17 3.99
CA GLU A 429 6.42 19.51 5.17
C GLU A 429 5.86 19.90 6.54
N ALA A 430 5.53 18.84 7.30
CA ALA A 430 5.54 18.84 8.74
C ALA A 430 6.14 17.57 9.38
N ALA A 431 7.22 17.79 10.14
CA ALA A 431 7.66 17.13 11.37
C ALA A 431 8.10 15.66 11.43
N MET A 432 9.42 15.49 11.57
CA MET A 432 10.04 14.36 12.28
C MET A 432 10.13 14.64 13.78
N ALA A 433 9.54 13.81 14.63
CA ALA A 433 9.83 13.77 16.07
C ALA A 433 10.40 12.40 16.46
N TYR A 434 11.61 12.39 17.02
CA TYR A 434 12.39 11.21 17.40
C TYR A 434 11.69 10.34 18.47
N ARG A 435 11.60 9.02 18.20
CA ARG A 435 11.40 7.96 19.21
C ARG A 435 12.77 7.58 19.81
N PRO A 436 12.95 7.47 21.15
CA PRO A 436 14.17 6.92 21.74
C PRO A 436 14.48 5.54 21.17
N SER A 437 15.71 5.40 20.67
CA SER A 437 16.23 4.26 19.92
C SER A 437 16.09 2.91 20.62
N SER A 438 15.72 1.90 19.83
CA SER A 438 16.46 0.64 19.81
C SER A 438 16.86 0.39 18.35
N TYR A 439 18.10 -0.03 18.14
CA TYR A 439 18.86 -0.10 16.88
C TYR A 439 19.62 1.19 16.53
N GLY A 440 20.92 1.15 16.80
CA GLY A 440 21.86 2.27 16.65
C GLY A 440 22.39 2.40 15.23
N GLN A 441 22.62 3.65 14.82
CA GLN A 441 23.52 3.99 13.73
C GLN A 441 24.91 4.29 14.31
N LEU A 442 25.92 3.69 13.68
CA LEU A 442 27.33 4.06 13.85
C LEU A 442 27.63 5.25 12.91
N PRO A 443 28.60 6.13 13.25
CA PRO A 443 28.92 7.31 12.46
C PRO A 443 29.93 7.04 11.35
N ASP A 444 29.70 7.62 10.17
CA ASP A 444 30.68 7.76 9.09
C ASP A 444 31.73 8.83 9.40
N PRO A 445 32.97 8.64 8.96
CA PRO A 445 33.85 9.74 8.59
C PRO A 445 34.05 9.79 7.07
N VAL A 446 33.63 10.92 6.52
CA VAL A 446 34.00 11.46 5.21
C VAL A 446 35.53 11.49 5.04
N GLN A 447 36.05 10.96 3.93
CA GLN A 447 37.24 11.55 3.29
C GLN A 447 37.14 11.53 1.76
N ASP A 448 37.26 12.74 1.26
CA ASP A 448 37.33 13.22 -0.11
C ASP A 448 38.66 12.81 -0.78
N TYR A 449 38.63 12.17 -1.95
CA TYR A 449 39.76 12.14 -2.88
C TYR A 449 39.32 11.83 -4.32
N SER A 450 39.67 12.75 -5.22
CA SER A 450 39.92 12.53 -6.64
C SER A 450 41.23 13.27 -6.98
N PRO A 451 41.99 12.99 -8.07
CA PRO A 451 41.63 12.20 -9.26
C PRO A 451 42.76 11.35 -9.92
N LYS A 452 42.40 10.70 -11.06
CA LYS A 452 43.15 10.53 -12.34
C LYS A 452 43.94 9.20 -12.64
N PRO A 453 44.19 8.87 -13.93
CA PRO A 453 43.87 7.57 -14.55
C PRO A 453 45.12 6.79 -15.05
N THR A 454 44.92 5.82 -15.98
CA THR A 454 45.86 4.90 -16.70
C THR A 454 46.16 3.59 -15.95
N ALA A 455 46.25 2.38 -16.53
CA ALA A 455 46.49 1.96 -17.92
C ALA A 455 45.96 0.52 -18.21
N THR A 456 45.79 0.23 -19.50
CA THR A 456 45.47 -1.05 -20.14
C THR A 456 46.60 -2.08 -20.06
N ALA A 457 46.27 -3.37 -19.85
CA ALA A 457 47.03 -4.52 -20.39
C ALA A 457 46.28 -5.88 -20.27
N THR A 458 45.76 -6.33 -21.42
CA THR A 458 45.77 -7.69 -22.01
C THR A 458 45.57 -8.97 -21.19
N ALA A 459 44.58 -9.75 -21.65
CA ALA A 459 44.19 -11.10 -21.25
C ALA A 459 45.13 -12.24 -21.71
N PRO A 460 45.01 -13.41 -21.07
CA PRO A 460 45.16 -14.71 -21.72
C PRO A 460 43.80 -15.46 -21.84
N ARG A 461 43.66 -16.15 -22.97
CA ARG A 461 42.50 -16.91 -23.51
C ARG A 461 42.49 -18.38 -23.01
N PRO A 462 41.49 -19.22 -23.35
CA PRO A 462 40.27 -19.51 -22.60
C PRO A 462 40.22 -20.96 -22.05
N ALA A 463 39.59 -21.16 -20.89
CA ALA A 463 39.00 -22.46 -20.55
C ALA A 463 37.58 -22.51 -21.11
N THR A 464 37.22 -23.62 -21.75
CA THR A 464 35.95 -23.85 -22.46
C THR A 464 34.75 -23.80 -21.52
N SER A 465 34.25 -22.60 -21.26
CA SER A 465 32.85 -22.33 -20.93
C SER A 465 32.06 -22.45 -22.24
N THR A 466 31.03 -23.29 -22.29
CA THR A 466 30.05 -23.24 -23.37
C THR A 466 29.37 -21.88 -23.28
N ALA A 467 29.76 -20.97 -24.17
CA ALA A 467 29.20 -19.63 -24.24
C ALA A 467 27.69 -19.74 -24.49
N VAL A 468 26.90 -18.99 -23.71
CA VAL A 468 25.46 -18.86 -23.94
C VAL A 468 25.29 -18.07 -25.23
N ASN A 469 24.60 -18.64 -26.21
CA ASN A 469 24.14 -17.91 -27.39
C ASN A 469 22.68 -17.47 -27.16
N PRO A 470 22.38 -16.16 -27.04
CA PRO A 470 21.04 -15.72 -26.70
C PRO A 470 19.94 -16.16 -27.67
N GLU A 471 20.27 -16.37 -28.95
CA GLU A 471 19.30 -16.81 -29.96
C GLU A 471 18.74 -18.21 -29.71
N ASP A 472 19.47 -19.06 -29.01
CA ASP A 472 19.09 -20.46 -28.78
C ASP A 472 17.86 -20.58 -27.85
N TYR A 473 17.51 -19.50 -27.15
CA TYR A 473 16.46 -19.50 -26.11
C TYR A 473 15.12 -18.92 -26.59
N SER A 474 15.05 -18.24 -27.73
CA SER A 474 13.81 -17.61 -28.19
C SER A 474 12.71 -18.62 -28.51
N LYS A 475 13.05 -19.72 -29.20
CA LYS A 475 12.08 -20.76 -29.55
C LYS A 475 11.68 -21.62 -28.33
N PRO A 476 12.62 -22.13 -27.52
CA PRO A 476 12.28 -22.82 -26.27
C PRO A 476 11.37 -22.00 -25.36
N TYR A 477 11.61 -20.69 -25.23
CA TYR A 477 10.73 -19.80 -24.47
C TYR A 477 9.32 -19.72 -25.08
N CYS A 478 9.18 -19.49 -26.39
CA CYS A 478 7.87 -19.50 -27.05
C CYS A 478 7.12 -20.84 -26.87
N ASP A 479 7.83 -21.96 -26.96
CA ASP A 479 7.26 -23.29 -26.76
C ASP A 479 6.81 -23.47 -25.29
N PHE A 480 7.61 -23.01 -24.32
CA PHE A 480 7.27 -23.02 -22.91
C PHE A 480 6.00 -22.20 -22.62
N MET A 481 5.94 -20.95 -23.11
CA MET A 481 4.82 -20.05 -22.89
C MET A 481 3.50 -20.55 -23.51
N THR A 482 3.60 -21.27 -24.62
CA THR A 482 2.45 -21.87 -25.31
C THR A 482 1.96 -23.12 -24.59
N ASN A 483 2.87 -23.97 -24.13
CA ASN A 483 2.50 -25.26 -23.56
C ASN A 483 2.12 -25.20 -22.08
N ASN A 484 2.55 -24.16 -21.35
CA ASN A 484 2.39 -24.03 -19.91
C ASN A 484 1.54 -22.79 -19.53
N PRO A 485 0.23 -22.80 -19.85
CA PRO A 485 -0.60 -21.60 -19.71
C PRO A 485 -0.82 -21.21 -18.25
N THR A 486 -0.98 -22.19 -17.36
CA THR A 486 -1.27 -21.94 -15.94
C THR A 486 -0.04 -22.10 -15.06
N ILE A 487 -0.09 -21.55 -13.86
CA ILE A 487 0.99 -21.74 -12.87
C ILE A 487 1.29 -23.21 -12.61
N PHE A 488 0.26 -24.06 -12.50
CA PHE A 488 0.43 -25.48 -12.26
C PHE A 488 1.14 -26.20 -13.43
N HIS A 489 0.84 -25.80 -14.67
CA HIS A 489 1.55 -26.34 -15.83
C HIS A 489 2.99 -25.85 -15.90
N ALA A 490 3.24 -24.58 -15.56
CA ALA A 490 4.58 -24.03 -15.54
C ALA A 490 5.46 -24.74 -14.50
N VAL A 491 4.96 -24.97 -13.27
CA VAL A 491 5.67 -25.77 -12.25
C VAL A 491 5.93 -27.20 -12.73
N ASP A 492 4.94 -27.87 -13.31
CA ASP A 492 5.11 -29.24 -13.83
C ASP A 492 6.14 -29.29 -14.97
N GLY A 493 6.07 -28.36 -15.93
CA GLY A 493 7.02 -28.25 -17.03
C GLY A 493 8.45 -28.01 -16.54
N PHE A 494 8.62 -27.06 -15.62
CA PHE A 494 9.91 -26.74 -15.04
C PHE A 494 10.49 -27.91 -14.23
N THR A 495 9.68 -28.54 -13.37
CA THR A 495 10.16 -29.64 -12.51
C THR A 495 10.47 -30.90 -13.31
N LYS A 496 9.72 -31.22 -14.37
CA LYS A 496 10.07 -32.30 -15.31
C LYS A 496 11.40 -32.05 -16.03
N GLN A 497 11.66 -30.80 -16.41
CA GLN A 497 12.95 -30.43 -17.00
C GLN A 497 14.08 -30.62 -15.99
N LEU A 498 13.92 -30.16 -14.74
CA LEU A 498 14.88 -30.39 -13.67
C LEU A 498 15.18 -31.88 -13.46
N GLU A 499 14.14 -32.73 -13.39
CA GLU A 499 14.27 -34.17 -13.27
C GLU A 499 15.04 -34.80 -14.44
N SER A 500 14.79 -34.32 -15.67
CA SER A 500 15.54 -34.75 -16.86
C SER A 500 17.04 -34.42 -16.79
N GLN A 501 17.40 -33.43 -15.98
CA GLN A 501 18.78 -33.00 -15.71
C GLN A 501 19.35 -33.57 -14.40
N GLY A 502 18.67 -34.56 -13.81
CA GLY A 502 19.15 -35.30 -12.65
C GLY A 502 18.86 -34.66 -11.29
N TYR A 503 18.03 -33.61 -11.23
CA TYR A 503 17.55 -33.07 -9.97
C TYR A 503 16.58 -34.06 -9.30
N LYS A 504 16.71 -34.22 -7.98
CA LYS A 504 15.85 -35.11 -7.19
C LYS A 504 14.81 -34.31 -6.41
N ARG A 505 13.55 -34.73 -6.50
CA ARG A 505 12.47 -34.15 -5.69
C ARG A 505 12.65 -34.49 -4.21
N LEU A 506 12.56 -33.48 -3.37
CA LEU A 506 12.57 -33.58 -1.92
C LEU A 506 11.17 -33.22 -1.37
N PRO A 507 10.40 -34.18 -0.83
CA PRO A 507 9.12 -33.86 -0.21
C PRO A 507 9.30 -32.98 1.02
N GLU A 508 8.54 -31.87 1.14
CA GLU A 508 8.61 -31.01 2.34
C GLU A 508 8.28 -31.75 3.64
N ARG A 509 7.50 -32.84 3.54
CA ARG A 509 7.02 -33.66 4.67
C ARG A 509 8.00 -34.72 5.16
N GLU A 510 9.14 -34.89 4.50
CA GLU A 510 10.17 -35.87 4.86
C GLU A 510 11.42 -35.17 5.36
N ALA A 511 12.22 -35.82 6.20
CA ALA A 511 13.56 -35.35 6.53
C ALA A 511 14.47 -35.45 5.29
N TRP A 512 15.27 -34.42 5.02
CA TRP A 512 16.10 -34.39 3.81
C TRP A 512 17.46 -35.02 4.05
N LYS A 513 17.93 -35.77 3.05
CA LYS A 513 19.30 -36.29 2.99
C LYS A 513 19.98 -35.63 1.82
N LEU A 514 20.92 -34.74 2.11
CA LEU A 514 21.62 -33.94 1.12
C LEU A 514 23.07 -34.39 1.03
N GLU A 515 23.64 -34.25 -0.16
CA GLU A 515 25.03 -34.62 -0.48
C GLU A 515 25.68 -33.45 -1.22
N ARG A 516 26.97 -33.22 -0.98
CA ARG A 516 27.78 -32.27 -1.76
C ARG A 516 27.85 -32.74 -3.22
N GLY A 517 27.74 -31.81 -4.16
CA GLY A 517 27.57 -32.13 -5.58
C GLY A 517 26.15 -32.60 -5.96
N GLY A 518 25.22 -32.67 -5.00
CA GLY A 518 23.84 -33.10 -5.25
C GLY A 518 22.95 -31.99 -5.81
N LYS A 519 21.94 -32.39 -6.59
CA LYS A 519 20.95 -31.51 -7.24
C LYS A 519 19.55 -31.88 -6.79
N TYR A 520 18.79 -30.91 -6.30
CA TYR A 520 17.52 -31.15 -5.63
C TYR A 520 16.49 -30.07 -5.92
N TYR A 521 15.22 -30.40 -5.77
CA TYR A 521 14.16 -29.40 -5.74
C TYR A 521 13.05 -29.81 -4.77
N THR A 522 12.32 -28.83 -4.24
CA THR A 522 11.11 -29.06 -3.45
C THR A 522 9.97 -28.19 -4.00
N SER A 523 8.74 -28.67 -3.87
CA SER A 523 7.55 -28.01 -4.40
C SER A 523 6.53 -27.77 -3.30
N ARG A 524 5.92 -26.58 -3.28
CA ARG A 524 4.83 -26.22 -2.36
C ARG A 524 3.58 -25.88 -3.16
N ASN A 525 2.43 -26.42 -2.74
CA ASN A 525 1.14 -26.29 -3.44
C ASN A 525 1.11 -26.80 -4.89
N ALA A 526 2.22 -27.31 -5.43
CA ALA A 526 2.39 -27.51 -6.88
C ALA A 526 2.25 -26.21 -7.70
N SER A 527 2.34 -25.04 -7.06
CA SER A 527 2.33 -23.73 -7.69
C SER A 527 3.60 -22.92 -7.42
N ALA A 528 4.40 -23.32 -6.44
CA ALA A 528 5.74 -22.80 -6.21
C ALA A 528 6.76 -23.94 -6.09
N PHE A 529 8.01 -23.69 -6.45
CA PHE A 529 9.12 -24.61 -6.18
C PHE A 529 10.43 -23.87 -5.96
N ILE A 530 11.36 -24.52 -5.27
CA ILE A 530 12.74 -24.06 -5.12
C ILE A 530 13.64 -25.20 -5.58
N ALA A 531 14.55 -24.92 -6.52
CA ALA A 531 15.53 -25.86 -7.01
C ALA A 531 16.93 -25.37 -6.68
N PHE A 532 17.83 -26.29 -6.33
CA PHE A 532 19.19 -25.94 -5.93
C PHE A 532 20.19 -27.05 -6.24
N SER A 533 21.42 -26.64 -6.55
CA SER A 533 22.59 -27.51 -6.66
C SER A 533 23.60 -27.15 -5.58
N ILE A 534 24.07 -28.16 -4.85
CA ILE A 534 25.03 -28.00 -3.76
C ILE A 534 26.43 -28.20 -4.33
N GLY A 535 27.30 -27.21 -4.21
CA GLY A 535 28.69 -27.31 -4.65
C GLY A 535 29.45 -28.47 -3.99
N SER A 536 30.47 -29.00 -4.67
CA SER A 536 31.27 -30.13 -4.17
C SER A 536 32.04 -29.81 -2.89
N ASP A 537 32.33 -28.53 -2.67
CA ASP A 537 33.18 -28.02 -1.59
C ASP A 537 32.35 -27.27 -0.53
N TYR A 538 31.02 -27.28 -0.64
CA TYR A 538 30.12 -26.56 0.26
C TYR A 538 30.32 -26.95 1.74
N GLN A 539 30.35 -25.95 2.61
CA GLN A 539 30.32 -26.10 4.06
C GLN A 539 29.22 -25.23 4.65
N SER A 540 28.58 -25.68 5.74
CA SER A 540 27.61 -24.83 6.43
C SER A 540 28.29 -23.54 6.90
N GLY A 541 27.66 -22.40 6.61
CA GLY A 541 28.27 -21.08 6.77
C GLY A 541 28.67 -20.45 5.44
N ASN A 542 28.92 -21.23 4.37
CA ASN A 542 29.11 -20.70 3.03
C ASN A 542 27.81 -20.14 2.46
N GLY A 543 27.92 -19.15 1.59
CA GLY A 543 26.81 -18.47 0.94
C GLY A 543 26.01 -19.27 -0.07
N MET A 544 24.82 -18.77 -0.37
CA MET A 544 23.95 -19.20 -1.45
C MET A 544 23.83 -18.09 -2.50
N ALA A 545 24.04 -18.44 -3.77
CA ALA A 545 23.71 -17.61 -4.92
C ALA A 545 22.25 -17.91 -5.30
N ILE A 546 21.35 -16.94 -5.09
CA ILE A 546 19.91 -17.14 -5.27
C ILE A 546 19.40 -16.23 -6.38
N VAL A 547 18.69 -16.78 -7.35
CA VAL A 547 17.87 -16.02 -8.31
C VAL A 547 16.42 -16.43 -8.10
N ALA A 548 15.49 -15.51 -7.84
CA ALA A 548 14.09 -15.89 -7.69
C ALA A 548 13.15 -14.90 -8.34
N GLY A 549 12.07 -15.41 -8.90
CA GLY A 549 10.95 -14.64 -9.46
C GLY A 549 9.61 -15.30 -9.11
N HIS A 550 8.55 -14.91 -9.82
CA HIS A 550 7.22 -15.48 -9.64
C HIS A 550 6.64 -16.06 -10.93
N ILE A 551 5.90 -17.16 -10.80
CA ILE A 551 5.34 -17.90 -11.95
C ILE A 551 3.87 -17.53 -12.18
N ASP A 552 3.21 -16.97 -11.17
CA ASP A 552 1.84 -16.51 -11.34
C ASP A 552 1.78 -15.32 -12.30
N ALA A 553 0.63 -15.14 -12.91
CA ALA A 553 0.38 -14.09 -13.88
C ALA A 553 -1.11 -13.72 -13.82
N LEU A 554 -1.44 -12.50 -14.22
CA LEU A 554 -2.83 -12.07 -14.38
C LEU A 554 -3.65 -13.09 -15.18
N THR A 555 -4.77 -13.53 -14.60
CA THR A 555 -5.64 -14.55 -15.19
C THR A 555 -7.09 -14.40 -14.75
N ALA A 556 -8.02 -15.12 -15.37
CA ALA A 556 -9.42 -15.18 -14.90
C ALA A 556 -9.72 -16.55 -14.30
N LYS A 557 -9.79 -16.63 -12.97
CA LYS A 557 -10.01 -17.89 -12.23
C LYS A 557 -11.50 -18.23 -12.22
N LEU A 558 -11.84 -19.51 -12.35
CA LEU A 558 -13.22 -19.98 -12.22
C LEU A 558 -13.71 -19.78 -10.78
N LYS A 559 -14.94 -19.30 -10.62
CA LYS A 559 -15.57 -19.19 -9.29
C LYS A 559 -15.85 -20.57 -8.72
N PRO A 560 -15.90 -20.75 -7.38
CA PRO A 560 -16.24 -22.03 -6.75
C PRO A 560 -17.56 -22.63 -7.27
N VAL A 561 -18.54 -21.76 -7.60
CA VAL A 561 -19.73 -22.09 -8.37
C VAL A 561 -19.65 -21.32 -9.69
N SER A 562 -19.17 -21.97 -10.75
CA SER A 562 -19.03 -21.33 -12.06
C SER A 562 -20.27 -21.49 -12.95
N LYS A 563 -21.26 -22.30 -12.53
CA LYS A 563 -22.53 -22.47 -13.24
C LYS A 563 -23.36 -21.19 -13.12
N LEU A 564 -23.69 -20.60 -14.27
CA LEU A 564 -24.63 -19.47 -14.37
C LEU A 564 -25.92 -19.92 -15.10
N PRO A 565 -27.06 -19.25 -14.85
CA PRO A 565 -28.24 -19.40 -15.69
C PRO A 565 -27.93 -19.04 -17.14
N THR A 566 -28.47 -19.82 -18.08
CA THR A 566 -28.46 -19.46 -19.51
C THR A 566 -29.24 -18.15 -19.68
N LYS A 567 -28.66 -17.16 -20.37
CA LYS A 567 -29.28 -15.86 -20.63
C LYS A 567 -29.40 -15.63 -22.13
N ALA A 568 -30.62 -15.39 -22.61
CA ALA A 568 -30.90 -15.09 -24.02
C ALA A 568 -30.24 -16.07 -25.01
N GLY A 569 -30.27 -17.37 -24.70
CA GLY A 569 -29.67 -18.41 -25.52
C GLY A 569 -28.17 -18.66 -25.29
N TYR A 570 -27.50 -17.88 -24.42
CA TYR A 570 -26.06 -18.01 -24.17
C TYR A 570 -25.75 -18.70 -22.85
N VAL A 571 -24.84 -19.66 -22.91
CA VAL A 571 -24.24 -20.31 -21.74
C VAL A 571 -23.04 -19.47 -21.32
N GLN A 572 -23.07 -18.97 -20.09
CA GLN A 572 -22.01 -18.14 -19.51
C GLN A 572 -21.24 -18.90 -18.43
N LEU A 573 -20.04 -18.41 -18.12
CA LEU A 573 -19.16 -19.00 -17.10
C LEU A 573 -18.85 -17.97 -16.00
N GLY A 574 -19.09 -18.33 -14.74
CA GLY A 574 -18.73 -17.49 -13.60
C GLY A 574 -17.22 -17.52 -13.35
N VAL A 575 -16.56 -16.37 -13.55
CA VAL A 575 -15.12 -16.18 -13.32
C VAL A 575 -14.87 -14.97 -12.43
N ALA A 576 -13.71 -14.91 -11.79
CA ALA A 576 -13.21 -13.76 -11.06
C ALA A 576 -11.83 -13.34 -11.59
N PRO A 577 -11.53 -12.05 -11.69
CA PRO A 577 -10.19 -11.60 -12.05
C PRO A 577 -9.21 -11.99 -10.93
N TYR A 578 -8.05 -12.52 -11.31
CA TYR A 578 -6.89 -12.65 -10.45
C TYR A 578 -5.98 -11.46 -10.71
N ALA A 579 -5.68 -10.69 -9.66
CA ALA A 579 -5.01 -9.40 -9.73
C ALA A 579 -5.71 -8.43 -10.71
N GLY A 580 -4.96 -7.70 -11.53
CA GLY A 580 -5.45 -6.70 -12.48
C GLY A 580 -6.12 -7.25 -13.75
N ALA A 581 -6.40 -8.56 -13.83
CA ALA A 581 -7.00 -9.19 -15.00
C ALA A 581 -8.44 -8.69 -15.29
N LEU A 582 -9.00 -9.16 -16.42
CA LEU A 582 -10.26 -8.65 -16.97
C LEU A 582 -10.22 -7.12 -17.15
N ASN A 583 -9.13 -6.65 -17.75
CA ASN A 583 -8.98 -5.28 -18.26
C ASN A 583 -9.31 -5.23 -19.75
N GLU A 584 -9.15 -4.06 -20.37
CA GLU A 584 -9.52 -3.82 -21.76
C GLU A 584 -8.82 -4.74 -22.78
N THR A 585 -7.66 -5.30 -22.45
CA THR A 585 -6.93 -6.20 -23.35
C THR A 585 -7.57 -7.60 -23.47
N TRP A 586 -8.45 -7.97 -22.52
CA TRP A 586 -9.12 -9.27 -22.43
C TRP A 586 -10.38 -9.38 -23.29
N TRP A 587 -10.92 -8.26 -23.77
CA TRP A 587 -12.05 -8.26 -24.68
C TRP A 587 -11.71 -8.92 -26.01
N ASP A 588 -12.67 -9.66 -26.56
CA ASP A 588 -12.60 -10.28 -27.88
C ASP A 588 -11.38 -11.20 -28.11
N ARG A 589 -10.86 -11.77 -27.01
CA ARG A 589 -9.81 -12.79 -27.03
C ARG A 589 -10.40 -14.19 -27.10
N ASP A 590 -9.69 -15.06 -27.80
CA ASP A 590 -9.98 -16.49 -27.85
C ASP A 590 -9.41 -17.14 -26.59
N LEU A 591 -10.27 -17.42 -25.61
CA LEU A 591 -9.85 -17.91 -24.29
C LEU A 591 -10.01 -19.42 -24.18
N ALA A 592 -8.90 -20.12 -23.94
CA ALA A 592 -8.89 -21.53 -23.54
C ALA A 592 -8.93 -21.65 -22.01
N ILE A 593 -9.03 -22.88 -21.51
CA ILE A 593 -9.09 -23.18 -20.06
C ILE A 593 -8.09 -24.26 -19.70
N GLY A 594 -7.49 -24.14 -18.51
CA GLY A 594 -6.63 -25.17 -17.95
C GLY A 594 -6.45 -24.98 -16.45
N GLY A 595 -5.78 -25.93 -15.81
CA GLY A 595 -5.43 -25.85 -14.39
C GLY A 595 -5.32 -27.24 -13.75
N ARG A 596 -5.61 -27.33 -12.46
CA ARG A 596 -5.60 -28.60 -11.71
C ARG A 596 -6.99 -29.07 -11.33
N VAL A 597 -7.19 -30.38 -11.29
CA VAL A 597 -8.40 -31.06 -10.82
C VAL A 597 -8.01 -32.03 -9.71
N LEU A 598 -8.67 -31.91 -8.56
CA LEU A 598 -8.52 -32.82 -7.43
C LEU A 598 -9.53 -33.96 -7.53
N VAL A 599 -9.03 -35.18 -7.65
CA VAL A 599 -9.85 -36.37 -7.89
C VAL A 599 -9.56 -37.40 -6.81
N ARG A 600 -10.60 -38.02 -6.25
CA ARG A 600 -10.46 -39.19 -5.39
C ARG A 600 -10.33 -40.43 -6.25
N ASP A 601 -9.17 -41.09 -6.21
CA ASP A 601 -9.00 -42.40 -6.84
C ASP A 601 -9.92 -43.43 -6.16
N PRO A 602 -10.86 -44.05 -6.89
CA PRO A 602 -11.77 -45.05 -6.32
C PRO A 602 -11.05 -46.30 -5.80
N SER A 603 -9.88 -46.64 -6.37
CA SER A 603 -9.17 -47.88 -6.04
C SER A 603 -8.35 -47.76 -4.75
N SER A 604 -7.61 -46.67 -4.57
CA SER A 604 -6.80 -46.43 -3.36
C SER A 604 -7.48 -45.54 -2.32
N GLY A 605 -8.55 -44.83 -2.68
CA GLY A 605 -9.22 -43.84 -1.83
C GLY A 605 -8.43 -42.53 -1.63
N LYS A 606 -7.22 -42.42 -2.20
CA LYS A 606 -6.35 -41.24 -2.09
C LYS A 606 -6.86 -40.11 -2.98
N VAL A 607 -6.52 -38.88 -2.61
CA VAL A 607 -6.77 -37.70 -3.45
C VAL A 607 -5.54 -37.44 -4.31
N GLU A 608 -5.76 -37.33 -5.61
CA GLU A 608 -4.75 -37.04 -6.62
C GLU A 608 -5.03 -35.68 -7.26
N SER A 609 -3.96 -35.00 -7.68
CA SER A 609 -4.05 -33.79 -8.49
C SER A 609 -3.72 -34.14 -9.94
N LYS A 610 -4.62 -33.82 -10.87
CA LYS A 610 -4.43 -34.01 -12.32
C LYS A 610 -4.42 -32.66 -13.01
N LEU A 611 -3.48 -32.45 -13.93
CA LEU A 611 -3.47 -31.25 -14.78
C LEU A 611 -4.36 -31.47 -16.01
N VAL A 612 -5.11 -30.44 -16.36
CA VAL A 612 -5.93 -30.41 -17.57
C VAL A 612 -5.69 -29.12 -18.33
N LYS A 613 -5.61 -29.22 -19.66
CA LYS A 613 -5.53 -28.10 -20.57
C LYS A 613 -6.38 -28.45 -21.79
N LEU A 614 -7.31 -27.56 -22.15
CA LEU A 614 -8.03 -27.70 -23.40
C LEU A 614 -7.28 -26.94 -24.50
N ASP A 615 -6.97 -27.62 -25.60
CA ASP A 615 -6.18 -27.07 -26.70
C ASP A 615 -6.98 -26.22 -27.70
N TRP A 616 -8.22 -25.85 -27.36
CA TRP A 616 -9.06 -24.97 -28.16
C TRP A 616 -9.72 -23.89 -27.29
N PRO A 617 -10.04 -22.71 -27.85
CA PRO A 617 -10.75 -21.68 -27.11
C PRO A 617 -12.17 -22.11 -26.80
N ILE A 618 -12.53 -22.08 -25.52
CA ILE A 618 -13.85 -22.45 -25.01
C ILE A 618 -14.66 -21.25 -24.56
N ALA A 619 -14.02 -20.10 -24.39
CA ALA A 619 -14.62 -18.90 -23.85
C ALA A 619 -14.23 -17.68 -24.68
N ARG A 620 -15.12 -16.68 -24.69
CA ARG A 620 -14.83 -15.34 -25.22
C ARG A 620 -15.59 -14.30 -24.42
N ILE A 621 -14.99 -13.14 -24.21
CA ILE A 621 -15.63 -11.97 -23.61
C ILE A 621 -15.92 -10.96 -24.74
N PRO A 622 -17.13 -10.94 -25.32
CA PRO A 622 -17.42 -10.13 -26.50
C PRO A 622 -17.64 -8.66 -26.14
N THR A 623 -17.06 -7.73 -26.90
CA THR A 623 -17.40 -6.30 -26.74
C THR A 623 -18.85 -6.02 -27.15
N LEU A 624 -19.43 -4.96 -26.56
CA LEU A 624 -20.64 -4.36 -27.12
C LEU A 624 -20.28 -3.54 -28.36
N ALA A 625 -21.03 -3.71 -29.46
CA ALA A 625 -20.75 -2.97 -30.69
C ALA A 625 -20.84 -1.44 -30.46
N PRO A 626 -19.92 -0.65 -31.02
CA PRO A 626 -19.87 0.81 -30.76
C PRO A 626 -21.13 1.56 -31.21
N HIS A 627 -21.90 0.99 -32.14
CA HIS A 627 -23.18 1.51 -32.61
C HIS A 627 -24.22 1.73 -31.50
N PHE A 628 -24.08 1.05 -30.35
CA PHE A 628 -24.96 1.24 -29.20
C PHE A 628 -24.67 2.51 -28.40
N GLY A 629 -23.62 3.29 -28.74
CA GLY A 629 -23.32 4.58 -28.12
C GLY A 629 -22.66 4.44 -26.75
N ALA A 630 -23.04 5.29 -25.80
CA ALA A 630 -22.41 5.37 -24.47
C ALA A 630 -22.27 4.02 -23.73
N PRO A 631 -23.24 3.07 -23.78
CA PRO A 631 -23.07 1.75 -23.15
C PRO A 631 -21.92 0.89 -23.67
N SER A 632 -21.39 1.20 -24.86
CA SER A 632 -20.21 0.53 -25.45
C SER A 632 -18.88 1.19 -25.05
N GLN A 633 -18.93 2.23 -24.21
CA GLN A 633 -17.77 2.94 -23.69
C GLN A 633 -17.61 2.56 -22.21
N GLY A 634 -16.40 2.13 -21.83
CA GLY A 634 -16.10 1.75 -20.45
C GLY A 634 -16.06 2.95 -19.48
N PRO A 635 -15.74 2.72 -18.19
CA PRO A 635 -15.31 1.44 -17.62
C PRO A 635 -16.44 0.40 -17.61
N PHE A 636 -16.08 -0.86 -17.79
CA PHE A 636 -17.03 -1.96 -17.77
C PHE A 636 -16.98 -2.71 -16.44
N ASN A 637 -18.15 -3.03 -15.91
CA ASN A 637 -18.27 -3.84 -14.71
C ASN A 637 -17.81 -5.28 -14.99
N LYS A 638 -16.76 -5.72 -14.28
CA LYS A 638 -16.14 -7.03 -14.48
C LYS A 638 -17.09 -8.22 -14.19
N GLU A 639 -18.06 -8.03 -13.29
CA GLU A 639 -19.01 -9.07 -12.88
C GLU A 639 -20.17 -9.26 -13.85
N THR A 640 -20.65 -8.18 -14.47
CA THR A 640 -21.89 -8.19 -15.25
C THR A 640 -21.65 -8.03 -16.75
N GLN A 641 -20.59 -7.34 -17.16
CA GLN A 641 -20.30 -7.03 -18.56
C GLN A 641 -19.14 -7.86 -19.11
N MET A 642 -18.19 -8.30 -18.27
CA MET A 642 -17.04 -9.11 -18.70
C MET A 642 -17.21 -10.62 -18.46
N VAL A 643 -18.46 -11.10 -18.47
CA VAL A 643 -18.76 -12.52 -18.22
C VAL A 643 -18.47 -13.35 -19.49
N PRO A 644 -17.55 -14.32 -19.44
CA PRO A 644 -17.24 -15.14 -20.61
C PRO A 644 -18.44 -15.97 -21.09
N ILE A 645 -18.62 -15.99 -22.41
CA ILE A 645 -19.58 -16.86 -23.10
C ILE A 645 -18.86 -18.14 -23.53
N VAL A 646 -19.44 -19.29 -23.20
CA VAL A 646 -18.86 -20.63 -23.47
C VAL A 646 -19.72 -21.54 -24.34
N GLY A 647 -20.88 -21.06 -24.78
CA GLY A 647 -21.73 -21.83 -25.68
C GLY A 647 -23.12 -21.23 -25.87
N VAL A 648 -23.95 -21.97 -26.60
CA VAL A 648 -25.33 -21.62 -26.94
C VAL A 648 -26.28 -22.73 -26.50
N ASP A 649 -27.44 -22.34 -25.97
CA ASP A 649 -28.57 -23.19 -25.62
C ASP A 649 -29.89 -22.44 -25.84
N ASN A 650 -30.57 -22.73 -26.95
CA ASN A 650 -31.86 -22.15 -27.35
C ASN A 650 -33.05 -23.10 -27.07
N SER A 651 -32.90 -24.03 -26.14
CA SER A 651 -33.93 -25.04 -25.85
C SER A 651 -35.26 -24.43 -25.35
N ASP A 652 -35.20 -23.22 -24.78
CA ASP A 652 -36.35 -22.41 -24.38
C ASP A 652 -37.27 -22.01 -25.56
N LEU A 653 -36.71 -21.87 -26.77
CA LEU A 653 -37.47 -21.56 -27.99
C LEU A 653 -38.19 -22.78 -28.60
N PHE A 654 -37.66 -23.99 -28.39
CA PHE A 654 -38.09 -25.19 -29.12
C PHE A 654 -38.90 -26.21 -28.29
N LYS A 655 -39.36 -25.83 -27.09
CA LYS A 655 -40.10 -26.72 -26.15
C LYS A 655 -39.43 -28.10 -25.99
N GLN A 656 -38.10 -28.14 -25.85
CA GLN A 656 -37.43 -29.38 -25.48
C GLN A 656 -37.55 -29.62 -23.97
N ALA A 657 -37.79 -30.86 -23.59
CA ALA A 657 -37.87 -31.26 -22.19
C ALA A 657 -36.54 -30.95 -21.49
N THR A 658 -36.61 -30.25 -20.35
CA THR A 658 -35.47 -30.10 -19.45
C THR A 658 -35.08 -31.48 -18.94
N THR A 659 -33.95 -32.01 -19.42
CA THR A 659 -33.37 -33.22 -18.85
C THR A 659 -32.81 -32.86 -17.47
N ALA A 660 -33.18 -33.64 -16.45
CA ALA A 660 -32.58 -33.48 -15.13
C ALA A 660 -31.05 -33.58 -15.23
N SER A 661 -30.34 -32.74 -14.45
CA SER A 661 -28.88 -32.77 -14.36
C SER A 661 -28.41 -34.21 -14.13
N PRO A 662 -27.43 -34.72 -14.90
CA PRO A 662 -26.88 -36.06 -14.70
C PRO A 662 -26.04 -36.17 -13.43
N PHE A 663 -25.74 -35.03 -12.77
CA PHE A 663 -24.94 -34.98 -11.56
C PHE A 663 -25.82 -34.95 -10.31
N GLU A 664 -25.44 -35.78 -9.34
CA GLU A 664 -26.05 -35.84 -8.02
C GLU A 664 -25.96 -34.48 -7.31
N ALA A 665 -27.09 -34.02 -6.76
CA ALA A 665 -27.15 -32.77 -6.03
C ALA A 665 -26.22 -32.80 -4.79
N GLY A 666 -25.56 -31.68 -4.50
CA GLY A 666 -24.60 -31.57 -3.40
C GLY A 666 -23.17 -32.00 -3.75
N THR A 667 -22.92 -32.54 -4.95
CA THR A 667 -21.56 -32.79 -5.44
C THR A 667 -20.93 -31.53 -6.04
N PHE A 668 -19.58 -31.47 -6.08
CA PHE A 668 -18.86 -30.39 -6.76
C PHE A 668 -19.22 -30.31 -8.25
N ALA A 669 -19.35 -31.45 -8.94
CA ALA A 669 -19.75 -31.48 -10.35
C ALA A 669 -21.08 -30.75 -10.61
N ALA A 670 -22.03 -30.79 -9.67
CA ALA A 670 -23.32 -30.13 -9.81
C ALA A 670 -23.24 -28.59 -9.73
N THR A 671 -22.17 -28.01 -9.17
CA THR A 671 -21.97 -26.55 -9.07
C THR A 671 -21.33 -25.93 -10.32
N GLN A 672 -20.97 -26.77 -11.30
CA GLN A 672 -20.25 -26.38 -12.51
C GLN A 672 -21.10 -26.55 -13.77
N PRO A 673 -20.78 -25.87 -14.89
CA PRO A 673 -21.47 -26.10 -16.16
C PRO A 673 -21.34 -27.55 -16.63
N GLU A 674 -22.46 -28.17 -17.01
CA GLU A 674 -22.49 -29.63 -17.24
C GLU A 674 -21.60 -30.10 -18.39
N LYS A 675 -21.58 -29.35 -19.49
CA LYS A 675 -20.70 -29.64 -20.62
C LYS A 675 -19.23 -29.47 -20.24
N LEU A 676 -18.89 -28.49 -19.41
CA LEU A 676 -17.51 -28.27 -18.96
C LEU A 676 -17.01 -29.45 -18.13
N VAL A 677 -17.80 -29.92 -17.14
CA VAL A 677 -17.46 -31.10 -16.35
C VAL A 677 -17.23 -32.32 -17.24
N LYS A 678 -18.13 -32.57 -18.21
CA LYS A 678 -18.00 -33.71 -19.14
C LYS A 678 -16.74 -33.63 -19.99
N VAL A 679 -16.41 -32.46 -20.53
CA VAL A 679 -15.22 -32.25 -21.34
C VAL A 679 -13.95 -32.46 -20.51
N ILE A 680 -13.83 -31.78 -19.36
CA ILE A 680 -12.69 -31.94 -18.46
C ILE A 680 -12.52 -33.39 -17.99
N SER A 681 -13.65 -34.06 -17.67
CA SER A 681 -13.63 -35.46 -17.26
C SER A 681 -13.18 -36.39 -18.39
N SER A 682 -13.61 -36.13 -19.63
CA SER A 682 -13.18 -36.88 -20.81
C SER A 682 -11.68 -36.78 -21.02
N GLU A 683 -11.12 -35.56 -20.96
CA GLU A 683 -9.67 -35.33 -21.10
C GLU A 683 -8.85 -36.06 -20.01
N LEU A 684 -9.40 -36.16 -18.80
CA LEU A 684 -8.73 -36.79 -17.66
C LEU A 684 -9.04 -38.29 -17.47
N GLY A 685 -9.87 -38.87 -18.34
CA GLY A 685 -10.35 -40.24 -18.23
C GLY A 685 -11.18 -40.51 -16.96
N ILE A 686 -11.90 -39.51 -16.44
CA ILE A 686 -12.76 -39.61 -15.25
C ILE A 686 -14.16 -40.03 -15.68
N THR A 687 -14.62 -41.20 -15.23
CA THR A 687 -15.95 -41.72 -15.58
C THR A 687 -17.00 -41.52 -14.48
N ASP A 688 -16.57 -41.42 -13.21
CA ASP A 688 -17.44 -41.14 -12.06
C ASP A 688 -17.23 -39.71 -11.57
N TYR A 689 -18.16 -38.80 -11.93
CA TYR A 689 -18.07 -37.39 -11.60
C TYR A 689 -18.06 -37.08 -10.09
N ARG A 690 -18.55 -38.01 -9.24
CA ARG A 690 -18.52 -37.87 -7.77
C ARG A 690 -17.11 -37.91 -7.20
N THR A 691 -16.15 -38.42 -7.98
CA THR A 691 -14.74 -38.46 -7.59
C THR A 691 -14.07 -37.10 -7.70
N ILE A 692 -14.63 -36.15 -8.46
CA ILE A 692 -14.11 -34.80 -8.58
C ILE A 692 -14.45 -34.06 -7.28
N LEU A 693 -13.42 -33.75 -6.50
CA LEU A 693 -13.57 -33.08 -5.21
C LEU A 693 -13.58 -31.56 -5.37
N ASN A 694 -12.70 -31.04 -6.24
CA ASN A 694 -12.59 -29.62 -6.55
C ASN A 694 -11.69 -29.42 -7.80
N TRP A 695 -11.64 -28.20 -8.31
CA TRP A 695 -10.64 -27.79 -9.29
C TRP A 695 -10.15 -26.36 -9.05
N GLU A 696 -9.00 -26.03 -9.60
CA GLU A 696 -8.53 -24.65 -9.79
C GLU A 696 -8.19 -24.50 -11.25
N LEU A 697 -9.16 -23.95 -11.99
CA LEU A 697 -9.07 -23.71 -13.42
C LEU A 697 -9.09 -22.19 -13.68
N GLU A 698 -8.42 -21.82 -14.75
CA GLU A 698 -8.29 -20.43 -15.18
C GLU A 698 -8.40 -20.31 -16.70
N LEU A 699 -8.94 -19.18 -17.15
CA LEU A 699 -9.01 -18.82 -18.55
C LEU A 699 -7.75 -18.07 -18.98
N TYR A 700 -7.23 -18.40 -20.16
CA TYR A 700 -6.02 -17.81 -20.71
C TYR A 700 -6.15 -17.59 -22.22
N ASP A 701 -5.40 -16.62 -22.76
CA ASP A 701 -5.30 -16.41 -24.22
C ASP A 701 -4.71 -17.66 -24.90
N SER A 702 -5.51 -18.27 -25.78
CA SER A 702 -5.15 -19.47 -26.53
C SER A 702 -4.17 -19.20 -27.67
N GLN A 703 -3.94 -17.94 -28.04
CA GLN A 703 -3.03 -17.58 -29.13
C GLN A 703 -1.57 -17.94 -28.77
N PRO A 704 -0.89 -18.84 -29.53
CA PRO A 704 0.47 -19.27 -29.23
C PRO A 704 1.48 -18.13 -29.16
N ALA A 705 2.51 -18.27 -28.34
CA ALA A 705 3.65 -17.36 -28.33
C ALA A 705 4.43 -17.48 -29.65
N GLN A 706 4.92 -16.36 -30.18
CA GLN A 706 5.61 -16.36 -31.47
C GLN A 706 6.59 -15.20 -31.63
N LEU A 707 7.53 -15.36 -32.55
CA LEU A 707 8.36 -14.25 -33.02
C LEU A 707 7.54 -13.28 -33.89
N GLY A 708 7.83 -11.99 -33.76
CA GLY A 708 7.16 -10.91 -34.48
C GLY A 708 8.10 -9.75 -34.80
N GLY A 709 7.55 -8.71 -35.45
CA GLY A 709 8.37 -7.65 -36.06
C GLY A 709 8.80 -8.01 -37.48
N LEU A 710 9.22 -7.01 -38.26
CA LEU A 710 9.62 -7.20 -39.68
C LEU A 710 10.80 -8.16 -39.80
N GLU A 711 11.71 -8.11 -38.82
CA GLU A 711 12.94 -8.92 -38.79
C GLU A 711 12.86 -10.06 -37.74
N LYS A 712 11.67 -10.35 -37.22
CA LYS A 712 11.46 -11.33 -36.13
C LYS A 712 12.29 -11.01 -34.88
N ASP A 713 12.48 -9.74 -34.59
CA ASP A 713 13.26 -9.18 -33.50
C ASP A 713 12.47 -9.08 -32.18
N LEU A 714 11.17 -9.38 -32.20
CA LEU A 714 10.28 -9.36 -31.04
C LEU A 714 9.71 -10.75 -30.74
N ILE A 715 9.26 -10.94 -29.50
CA ILE A 715 8.42 -12.07 -29.05
C ILE A 715 7.08 -11.51 -28.57
N PHE A 716 5.98 -12.04 -29.10
CA PHE A 716 4.62 -11.75 -28.65
C PHE A 716 4.05 -12.95 -27.91
N ALA A 717 3.76 -12.79 -26.62
CA ALA A 717 3.25 -13.85 -25.76
C ALA A 717 2.35 -13.28 -24.65
N GLY A 718 1.41 -14.09 -24.15
CA GLY A 718 0.71 -13.76 -22.90
C GLY A 718 1.52 -14.21 -21.68
N ARG A 719 1.24 -13.62 -20.50
CA ARG A 719 1.81 -14.07 -19.21
C ARG A 719 3.34 -13.97 -19.14
N ILE A 720 3.93 -12.99 -19.85
CA ILE A 720 5.39 -12.77 -19.82
C ILE A 720 5.84 -12.45 -18.40
N ASP A 721 5.03 -11.67 -17.69
CA ASP A 721 5.13 -11.39 -16.27
C ASP A 721 4.75 -12.61 -15.40
N ASP A 722 5.63 -13.18 -14.58
CA ASP A 722 7.11 -13.12 -14.64
C ASP A 722 7.71 -14.47 -15.12
N LYS A 723 6.94 -15.21 -15.93
CA LYS A 723 7.43 -16.43 -16.58
C LYS A 723 8.68 -16.20 -17.44
N LEU A 724 8.93 -14.98 -17.89
CA LEU A 724 10.14 -14.61 -18.63
C LEU A 724 11.40 -14.71 -17.77
N CYS A 725 11.46 -14.04 -16.61
CA CYS A 725 12.65 -14.12 -15.76
C CYS A 725 12.77 -15.49 -15.11
N CYS A 726 11.66 -16.11 -14.70
CA CYS A 726 11.65 -17.48 -14.19
C CYS A 726 12.22 -18.49 -15.20
N PHE A 727 11.83 -18.39 -16.47
CA PHE A 727 12.39 -19.24 -17.54
C PHE A 727 13.91 -19.04 -17.66
N ALA A 728 14.36 -17.79 -17.73
CA ALA A 728 15.77 -17.47 -17.84
C ALA A 728 16.59 -17.94 -16.62
N ALA A 729 16.05 -17.79 -15.40
CA ALA A 729 16.70 -18.21 -14.16
C ALA A 729 16.86 -19.74 -14.10
N GLN A 730 15.82 -20.50 -14.48
CA GLN A 730 15.90 -21.96 -14.56
C GLN A 730 16.93 -22.43 -15.60
N GLU A 731 16.86 -21.90 -16.82
CA GLU A 731 17.82 -22.25 -17.87
C GLU A 731 19.27 -21.90 -17.47
N ALA A 732 19.47 -20.78 -16.76
CA ALA A 732 20.76 -20.40 -16.22
C ALA A 732 21.29 -21.38 -15.16
N LEU A 733 20.43 -21.84 -14.25
CA LEU A 733 20.80 -22.86 -13.26
C LEU A 733 21.21 -24.17 -13.95
N LEU A 734 20.45 -24.59 -14.96
CA LEU A 734 20.72 -25.80 -15.73
C LEU A 734 22.00 -25.69 -16.57
N ALA A 735 22.30 -24.50 -17.11
CA ALA A 735 23.47 -24.25 -17.94
C ALA A 735 24.75 -23.98 -17.12
N SER A 736 24.65 -23.63 -15.83
CA SER A 736 25.79 -23.37 -14.96
C SER A 736 26.54 -24.68 -14.63
N PRO A 737 27.85 -24.79 -14.95
CA PRO A 737 28.61 -26.01 -14.67
C PRO A 737 28.75 -26.31 -13.17
N ASP A 738 28.77 -27.58 -12.78
CA ASP A 738 28.85 -27.98 -11.37
C ASP A 738 30.17 -27.58 -10.68
N ASN A 739 31.22 -27.32 -11.45
CA ASN A 739 32.56 -26.97 -10.95
C ASN A 739 32.81 -25.46 -10.79
N THR A 740 31.84 -24.60 -11.14
CA THR A 740 31.91 -23.16 -10.88
C THR A 740 31.28 -22.84 -9.54
N SER A 741 31.85 -21.87 -8.80
CA SER A 741 31.46 -21.54 -7.42
C SER A 741 31.29 -22.80 -6.52
N PRO A 742 32.27 -23.72 -6.46
CA PRO A 742 32.09 -25.07 -5.90
C PRO A 742 31.85 -25.11 -4.38
N GLY A 743 32.10 -24.02 -3.66
CA GLY A 743 31.77 -23.91 -2.24
C GLY A 743 30.42 -23.26 -1.96
N SER A 744 29.65 -22.86 -2.97
CA SER A 744 28.32 -22.25 -2.81
C SER A 744 27.17 -23.17 -3.16
N VAL A 745 25.97 -22.81 -2.70
CA VAL A 745 24.71 -23.36 -3.23
C VAL A 745 24.22 -22.43 -4.34
N LYS A 746 23.90 -22.98 -5.50
CA LYS A 746 23.20 -22.24 -6.57
C LYS A 746 21.73 -22.59 -6.48
N MET A 747 20.86 -21.58 -6.42
CA MET A 747 19.45 -21.77 -6.13
C MET A 747 18.59 -20.90 -7.04
N VAL A 748 17.48 -21.49 -7.51
CA VAL A 748 16.37 -20.75 -8.09
C VAL A 748 15.12 -20.90 -7.23
N GLY A 749 14.44 -19.79 -6.98
CA GLY A 749 13.14 -19.75 -6.33
C GLY A 749 12.05 -19.33 -7.31
N MET A 750 10.98 -20.09 -7.37
CA MET A 750 9.85 -19.76 -8.22
C MET A 750 8.58 -19.72 -7.38
N PHE A 751 8.09 -18.52 -7.11
CA PHE A 751 6.98 -18.27 -6.20
C PHE A 751 5.63 -18.14 -6.93
N ASP A 752 4.57 -18.18 -6.14
CA ASP A 752 3.18 -17.92 -6.55
C ASP A 752 2.70 -16.65 -5.82
N ASP A 753 1.54 -16.14 -6.19
CA ASP A 753 0.82 -15.09 -5.49
C ASP A 753 1.55 -13.72 -5.41
N GLU A 754 2.53 -13.42 -6.26
CA GLU A 754 3.21 -12.11 -6.26
C GLU A 754 2.24 -10.98 -6.59
N GLU A 755 1.44 -11.19 -7.63
CA GLU A 755 0.49 -10.23 -8.21
C GLU A 755 -0.63 -9.83 -7.23
N ILE A 756 -0.73 -10.55 -6.10
CA ILE A 756 -1.65 -10.30 -5.00
C ILE A 756 -0.93 -10.04 -3.67
N GLY A 757 0.36 -9.68 -3.71
CA GLY A 757 1.18 -9.22 -2.59
C GLY A 757 2.03 -10.28 -1.88
N SER A 758 2.17 -11.48 -2.45
CA SER A 758 3.02 -12.59 -1.97
C SER A 758 2.70 -13.15 -0.57
N LEU A 759 1.61 -12.71 0.08
CA LEU A 759 1.27 -13.05 1.47
C LEU A 759 0.42 -14.32 1.60
N LEU A 760 0.86 -15.41 0.97
CA LEU A 760 0.28 -16.74 1.13
C LEU A 760 1.39 -17.78 1.28
N ARG A 761 1.06 -19.02 1.68
CA ARG A 761 2.05 -20.05 2.05
C ARG A 761 3.07 -20.40 0.96
N GLN A 762 2.72 -20.16 -0.31
CA GLN A 762 3.55 -20.44 -1.48
C GLN A 762 4.18 -19.17 -2.08
N GLY A 763 3.81 -17.97 -1.58
CA GLY A 763 4.38 -16.71 -2.02
C GLY A 763 5.66 -16.33 -1.28
N ALA A 764 6.31 -15.26 -1.77
CA ALA A 764 7.64 -14.87 -1.32
C ALA A 764 7.68 -14.34 0.12
N ARG A 765 6.56 -13.83 0.64
CA ARG A 765 6.45 -13.44 2.07
C ARG A 765 6.30 -14.63 3.01
N SER A 766 6.23 -15.87 2.49
CA SER A 766 6.15 -17.09 3.32
C SER A 766 7.52 -17.52 3.86
N ASN A 767 7.53 -18.57 4.68
CA ASN A 767 8.77 -19.20 5.13
C ASN A 767 9.39 -20.16 4.09
N PHE A 768 8.91 -20.19 2.84
CA PHE A 768 9.34 -21.25 1.90
C PHE A 768 10.85 -21.20 1.66
N MET A 769 11.38 -20.05 1.25
CA MET A 769 12.82 -19.86 1.03
C MET A 769 13.64 -20.06 2.30
N SER A 770 13.27 -19.39 3.41
CA SER A 770 14.00 -19.50 4.67
C SER A 770 14.05 -20.96 5.16
N SER A 771 12.96 -21.71 5.03
CA SER A 771 12.92 -23.12 5.40
C SER A 771 13.80 -24.01 4.53
N VAL A 772 13.96 -23.69 3.24
CA VAL A 772 14.89 -24.42 2.36
C VAL A 772 16.33 -24.12 2.75
N MET A 773 16.67 -22.84 2.96
CA MET A 773 18.01 -22.43 3.39
C MET A 773 18.40 -23.09 4.71
N GLU A 774 17.52 -23.04 5.72
CA GLU A 774 17.71 -23.67 7.03
C GLU A 774 18.03 -25.16 6.91
N ARG A 775 17.25 -25.89 6.12
CA ARG A 775 17.41 -27.35 5.94
C ARG A 775 18.67 -27.72 5.18
N ILE A 776 19.11 -26.88 4.24
CA ILE A 776 20.40 -27.07 3.56
C ILE A 776 21.55 -26.82 4.54
N THR A 777 21.52 -25.72 5.30
CA THR A 777 22.54 -25.40 6.30
C THR A 777 22.62 -26.48 7.39
N GLU A 778 21.47 -26.95 7.89
CA GLU A 778 21.38 -28.01 8.90
C GLU A 778 22.03 -29.31 8.41
N ALA A 779 21.78 -29.71 7.17
CA ALA A 779 22.21 -31.00 6.64
C ALA A 779 23.74 -31.22 6.62
N PHE A 780 24.54 -30.14 6.60
CA PHE A 780 26.00 -30.20 6.59
C PHE A 780 26.66 -29.66 7.87
N ALA A 781 25.87 -29.18 8.84
CA ALA A 781 26.39 -28.60 10.06
C ALA A 781 26.66 -29.71 11.11
N PRO A 782 27.89 -29.84 11.64
CA PRO A 782 28.16 -30.78 12.74
C PRO A 782 27.32 -30.46 13.98
N ASN A 783 27.08 -29.17 14.22
CA ASN A 783 26.15 -28.65 15.22
C ASN A 783 25.37 -27.49 14.59
N TYR A 784 24.08 -27.68 14.35
CA TYR A 784 23.20 -26.64 13.81
C TYR A 784 22.81 -25.63 14.90
N GLY A 785 22.63 -24.37 14.50
CA GLY A 785 22.19 -23.28 15.38
C GLY A 785 22.05 -21.95 14.64
N PRO A 786 21.49 -20.92 15.28
CA PRO A 786 21.21 -19.63 14.63
C PRO A 786 22.46 -18.94 14.06
N ASN A 787 23.64 -19.14 14.68
CA ASN A 787 24.88 -18.52 14.23
C ASN A 787 25.32 -19.00 12.84
N VAL A 788 25.28 -20.31 12.56
CA VAL A 788 25.71 -20.84 11.25
C VAL A 788 24.71 -20.51 10.15
N LEU A 789 23.43 -20.40 10.48
CA LEU A 789 22.40 -19.91 9.56
C LEU A 789 22.61 -18.43 9.24
N ALA A 790 22.78 -17.58 10.27
CA ALA A 790 23.02 -16.16 10.08
C ALA A 790 24.29 -15.90 9.26
N GLN A 791 25.36 -16.68 9.49
CA GLN A 791 26.57 -16.64 8.67
C GLN A 791 26.30 -17.03 7.22
N THR A 792 25.53 -18.10 7.00
CA THR A 792 25.11 -18.51 5.65
C THR A 792 24.35 -17.40 4.94
N VAL A 793 23.39 -16.76 5.63
CA VAL A 793 22.57 -15.66 5.10
C VAL A 793 23.44 -14.44 4.76
N ALA A 794 24.34 -14.04 5.65
CA ALA A 794 25.25 -12.91 5.41
C ALA A 794 26.16 -13.14 4.20
N ASN A 795 26.63 -14.38 4.01
CA ASN A 795 27.44 -14.76 2.85
C ASN A 795 26.61 -15.03 1.59
N SER A 796 25.27 -14.93 1.65
CA SER A 796 24.39 -15.15 0.49
C SER A 796 24.12 -13.86 -0.27
N PHE A 797 23.66 -13.99 -1.51
CA PHE A 797 23.21 -12.86 -2.32
C PHE A 797 21.96 -13.25 -3.11
N PHE A 798 20.98 -12.36 -3.09
CA PHE A 798 19.67 -12.60 -3.67
C PHE A 798 19.38 -11.68 -4.86
N VAL A 799 19.29 -12.28 -6.04
CA VAL A 799 18.78 -11.65 -7.23
C VAL A 799 17.27 -11.87 -7.29
N SER A 800 16.51 -10.85 -6.89
CA SER A 800 15.09 -10.73 -7.18
C SER A 800 14.95 -10.45 -8.67
N SER A 801 14.48 -11.44 -9.41
CA SER A 801 14.34 -11.40 -10.85
C SER A 801 12.87 -11.22 -11.22
N ASP A 802 12.51 -10.04 -11.69
CA ASP A 802 11.16 -9.69 -12.11
C ASP A 802 11.24 -8.86 -13.39
N VAL A 803 10.27 -8.95 -14.29
CA VAL A 803 10.25 -8.22 -15.55
C VAL A 803 10.30 -6.70 -15.34
N ILE A 804 10.96 -6.00 -16.26
CA ILE A 804 11.13 -4.54 -16.19
C ILE A 804 10.43 -3.85 -17.37
N HIS A 805 10.00 -2.61 -17.19
CA HIS A 805 9.39 -1.83 -18.28
C HIS A 805 10.45 -1.40 -19.32
N ALA A 806 10.44 -2.02 -20.50
CA ALA A 806 11.13 -1.49 -21.66
C ALA A 806 10.53 -0.14 -22.08
N VAL A 807 11.33 0.74 -22.68
CA VAL A 807 10.87 2.04 -23.17
C VAL A 807 9.79 1.89 -24.23
N ASN A 808 8.59 2.42 -23.95
CA ASN A 808 7.51 2.48 -24.92
C ASN A 808 7.60 3.81 -25.70
N PRO A 809 7.91 3.76 -27.01
CA PRO A 809 8.14 4.96 -27.79
C PRO A 809 6.89 5.85 -27.95
N ASN A 810 5.69 5.32 -27.70
CA ASN A 810 4.45 6.07 -27.79
C ASN A 810 4.13 6.87 -26.51
N PHE A 811 4.86 6.62 -25.43
CA PHE A 811 4.62 7.23 -24.10
C PHE A 811 5.94 7.68 -23.47
N LEU A 812 6.86 8.26 -24.25
CA LEU A 812 8.19 8.67 -23.74
C LEU A 812 8.11 9.58 -22.51
N ASN A 813 7.02 10.34 -22.36
CA ASN A 813 6.79 11.24 -21.24
C ASN A 813 6.73 10.54 -19.87
N VAL A 814 6.43 9.23 -19.80
CA VAL A 814 6.37 8.49 -18.53
C VAL A 814 7.69 7.79 -18.17
N TYR A 815 8.68 7.80 -19.06
CA TYR A 815 9.99 7.19 -18.80
C TYR A 815 10.98 8.22 -18.29
N LEU A 816 11.80 7.84 -17.31
CA LEU A 816 12.89 8.68 -16.83
C LEU A 816 14.02 8.66 -17.86
N GLU A 817 14.48 9.84 -18.24
CA GLU A 817 15.63 10.00 -19.13
C GLU A 817 16.84 9.24 -18.55
N ASN A 818 17.59 8.54 -19.41
CA ASN A 818 18.73 7.68 -19.06
C ASN A 818 18.44 6.40 -18.25
N HIS A 819 17.19 6.16 -17.85
CA HIS A 819 16.77 4.99 -17.05
C HIS A 819 15.64 4.21 -17.74
N ALA A 820 15.70 4.14 -19.07
CA ALA A 820 14.65 3.57 -19.91
C ALA A 820 15.24 2.43 -20.77
N PRO A 821 15.18 1.17 -20.30
CA PRO A 821 15.86 0.05 -20.96
C PRO A 821 15.22 -0.30 -22.30
N ARG A 822 16.02 -0.89 -23.19
CA ARG A 822 15.66 -1.29 -24.54
C ARG A 822 15.64 -2.82 -24.67
N LEU A 823 14.85 -3.31 -25.62
CA LEU A 823 14.81 -4.72 -25.99
C LEU A 823 16.10 -5.15 -26.70
N ASN A 824 16.45 -6.43 -26.61
CA ASN A 824 17.61 -7.08 -27.27
C ASN A 824 18.99 -6.51 -26.88
N VAL A 825 19.12 -5.88 -25.71
CA VAL A 825 20.38 -5.30 -25.22
C VAL A 825 20.92 -6.08 -24.01
N GLY A 826 20.08 -6.31 -23.02
CA GLY A 826 20.44 -7.04 -21.81
C GLY A 826 19.49 -6.75 -20.65
N VAL A 827 19.72 -7.46 -19.54
CA VAL A 827 18.94 -7.30 -18.30
C VAL A 827 19.10 -5.89 -17.75
N ALA A 828 18.04 -5.32 -17.19
CA ALA A 828 18.06 -4.04 -16.50
C ALA A 828 18.15 -4.24 -14.99
N VAL A 829 18.88 -3.36 -14.31
CA VAL A 829 18.83 -3.22 -12.86
C VAL A 829 17.67 -2.28 -12.53
N SER A 830 16.77 -2.70 -11.65
CA SER A 830 15.66 -1.86 -11.19
C SER A 830 16.09 -1.13 -9.92
N THR A 831 16.03 0.20 -9.93
CA THR A 831 16.35 1.05 -8.78
C THR A 831 15.14 1.88 -8.39
N ASP A 832 14.95 2.06 -7.09
CA ASP A 832 13.88 2.88 -6.54
C ASP A 832 14.32 3.46 -5.19
N SER A 833 14.16 4.77 -5.01
CA SER A 833 14.57 5.46 -3.80
C SER A 833 13.63 5.26 -2.60
N ASN A 834 12.46 4.67 -2.81
CA ASN A 834 11.39 4.55 -1.82
C ASN A 834 11.16 3.10 -1.36
N GLY A 835 12.08 2.19 -1.68
CA GLY A 835 12.04 0.81 -1.20
C GLY A 835 11.06 -0.12 -1.92
N HIS A 836 10.54 0.29 -3.09
CA HIS A 836 9.80 -0.62 -3.97
C HIS A 836 10.70 -1.72 -4.55
N MET A 837 11.99 -1.40 -4.70
CA MET A 837 13.07 -2.30 -5.09
C MET A 837 14.06 -2.39 -3.92
N THR A 838 14.73 -3.53 -3.77
CA THR A 838 15.75 -3.76 -2.75
C THR A 838 17.14 -3.27 -3.16
N THR A 839 17.31 -2.88 -4.42
CA THR A 839 18.62 -2.53 -5.00
C THR A 839 19.27 -1.34 -4.29
N ASP A 840 20.51 -1.53 -3.86
CA ASP A 840 21.39 -0.48 -3.36
C ASP A 840 22.70 -0.39 -4.18
N SER A 841 23.61 0.50 -3.75
CA SER A 841 24.88 0.74 -4.43
C SER A 841 25.81 -0.48 -4.42
N VAL A 842 25.89 -1.21 -3.30
CA VAL A 842 26.72 -2.41 -3.16
C VAL A 842 26.20 -3.50 -4.07
N SER A 843 24.89 -3.73 -4.06
CA SER A 843 24.22 -4.76 -4.84
C SER A 843 24.31 -4.48 -6.33
N HIS A 844 24.16 -3.21 -6.74
CA HIS A 844 24.40 -2.79 -8.13
C HIS A 844 25.85 -3.05 -8.54
N ALA A 845 26.83 -2.64 -7.73
CA ALA A 845 28.25 -2.85 -8.02
C ALA A 845 28.60 -4.35 -8.14
N PHE A 846 28.01 -5.18 -7.26
CA PHE A 846 28.13 -6.64 -7.29
C PHE A 846 27.64 -7.21 -8.62
N ILE A 847 26.40 -6.92 -9.03
CA ILE A 847 25.86 -7.49 -10.27
C ILE A 847 26.57 -6.93 -11.51
N LYS A 848 27.01 -5.67 -11.47
CA LYS A 848 27.81 -5.07 -12.53
C LYS A 848 29.13 -5.80 -12.70
N ARG A 849 29.76 -6.17 -11.60
CA ARG A 849 30.99 -6.95 -11.61
C ARG A 849 30.78 -8.36 -12.18
N VAL A 850 29.66 -8.98 -11.89
CA VAL A 850 29.24 -10.24 -12.52
C VAL A 850 29.08 -10.06 -14.04
N ALA A 851 28.35 -9.03 -14.46
CA ALA A 851 28.09 -8.74 -15.87
C ALA A 851 29.41 -8.54 -16.66
N ASP A 852 30.38 -7.84 -16.08
CA ASP A 852 31.71 -7.66 -16.69
C ASP A 852 32.46 -8.98 -16.87
N ARG A 853 32.28 -9.94 -15.96
CA ARG A 853 32.94 -11.26 -16.05
C ARG A 853 32.30 -12.17 -17.09
N CYS A 854 30.98 -12.09 -17.29
CA CYS A 854 30.27 -12.91 -18.29
C CYS A 854 29.99 -12.19 -19.62
N GLY A 855 30.43 -10.94 -19.78
CA GLY A 855 30.24 -10.14 -20.99
C GLY A 855 28.80 -9.72 -21.24
N SER A 856 27.98 -9.62 -20.18
CA SER A 856 26.61 -9.11 -20.28
C SER A 856 26.60 -7.59 -20.25
N THR A 857 25.68 -6.99 -21.01
CA THR A 857 25.39 -5.56 -20.91
C THR A 857 24.26 -5.35 -19.92
N LEU A 858 24.49 -4.55 -18.87
CA LEU A 858 23.42 -4.12 -17.97
C LEU A 858 22.82 -2.81 -18.43
N GLN A 859 21.52 -2.72 -18.28
CA GLN A 859 20.74 -1.49 -18.38
C GLN A 859 20.29 -1.06 -16.99
N VAL A 860 19.67 0.11 -16.88
CA VAL A 860 19.07 0.58 -15.63
C VAL A 860 17.65 1.03 -15.91
N PHE A 861 16.74 0.71 -14.99
CA PHE A 861 15.39 1.22 -14.95
C PHE A 861 15.14 1.89 -13.61
N GLN A 862 14.52 3.06 -13.67
CA GLN A 862 13.98 3.77 -12.53
C GLN A 862 12.78 4.58 -13.02
N ILE A 863 11.73 4.61 -12.21
CA ILE A 863 10.58 5.46 -12.49
C ILE A 863 10.96 6.94 -12.41
N ARG A 864 10.19 7.81 -13.06
CA ARG A 864 10.29 9.25 -12.82
C ARG A 864 9.85 9.55 -11.39
N ASN A 865 10.35 10.65 -10.82
CA ASN A 865 9.96 11.10 -9.48
C ASN A 865 8.44 11.36 -9.35
N ASP A 866 7.79 11.72 -10.45
CA ASP A 866 6.35 11.99 -10.57
C ASP A 866 5.51 10.77 -11.01
N SER A 867 6.12 9.58 -11.07
CA SER A 867 5.47 8.33 -11.49
C SER A 867 5.30 7.36 -10.32
N ARG A 868 4.48 6.32 -10.52
CA ARG A 868 4.28 5.24 -9.55
C ARG A 868 5.16 4.04 -9.93
N SER A 869 5.77 3.40 -8.92
CA SER A 869 6.47 2.13 -9.08
C SER A 869 5.57 0.94 -8.76
N GLY A 870 5.83 -0.20 -9.40
CA GLY A 870 5.34 -1.50 -8.94
C GLY A 870 6.17 -1.98 -7.74
N GLY A 871 5.72 -3.06 -7.09
CA GLY A 871 6.57 -3.79 -6.14
C GLY A 871 7.10 -5.06 -6.79
N THR A 872 8.01 -5.76 -6.11
CA THR A 872 8.50 -7.09 -6.48
C THR A 872 8.65 -7.96 -5.23
N ILE A 873 9.09 -9.21 -5.39
CA ILE A 873 9.47 -10.07 -4.26
C ILE A 873 10.76 -9.63 -3.54
N GLY A 874 11.50 -8.66 -4.08
CA GLY A 874 12.83 -8.23 -3.62
C GLY A 874 12.83 -7.74 -2.18
N PRO A 875 12.22 -6.58 -1.89
CA PRO A 875 12.13 -6.06 -0.52
C PRO A 875 11.46 -7.05 0.44
N MET A 876 10.46 -7.80 -0.04
CA MET A 876 9.67 -8.73 0.77
C MET A 876 10.50 -9.93 1.26
N THR A 877 11.35 -10.48 0.39
CA THR A 877 12.20 -11.64 0.73
C THR A 877 13.46 -11.20 1.46
N SER A 878 14.08 -10.10 0.99
CA SER A 878 15.26 -9.49 1.59
C SER A 878 15.02 -9.14 3.06
N SER A 879 13.95 -8.40 3.37
CA SER A 879 13.61 -8.01 4.75
C SER A 879 13.25 -9.21 5.63
N ARG A 880 12.62 -10.25 5.06
CA ARG A 880 12.21 -11.44 5.82
C ARG A 880 13.40 -12.33 6.22
N ILE A 881 14.42 -12.41 5.38
CA ILE A 881 15.58 -13.28 5.60
C ILE A 881 16.79 -12.50 6.16
N GLY A 882 16.88 -11.21 5.87
CA GLY A 882 18.04 -10.36 6.20
C GLY A 882 19.20 -10.55 5.23
N MET A 883 18.92 -10.75 3.94
CA MET A 883 19.92 -11.11 2.92
C MET A 883 20.17 -9.94 1.95
N ARG A 884 21.44 -9.69 1.61
CA ARG A 884 21.82 -8.72 0.56
C ARG A 884 21.12 -9.08 -0.75
N ALA A 885 20.52 -8.10 -1.41
CA ALA A 885 19.66 -8.37 -2.54
C ALA A 885 19.68 -7.27 -3.60
N ILE A 886 19.28 -7.64 -4.81
CA ILE A 886 19.09 -6.74 -5.94
C ILE A 886 17.82 -7.09 -6.70
N ASP A 887 17.12 -6.08 -7.21
CA ASP A 887 16.10 -6.25 -8.24
C ASP A 887 16.71 -6.05 -9.64
N VAL A 888 16.63 -7.09 -10.47
CA VAL A 888 17.02 -7.03 -11.88
C VAL A 888 15.99 -7.75 -12.73
N GLY A 889 15.90 -7.41 -14.00
CA GLY A 889 14.79 -7.86 -14.81
C GLY A 889 14.98 -7.80 -16.30
N ILE A 890 14.27 -8.66 -17.00
CA ILE A 890 14.27 -8.66 -18.45
C ILE A 890 13.26 -7.62 -18.94
N PRO A 891 13.65 -6.66 -19.81
CA PRO A 891 12.73 -5.63 -20.28
C PRO A 891 11.58 -6.18 -21.13
N GLN A 892 10.37 -5.69 -20.89
CA GLN A 892 9.16 -5.97 -21.66
C GLN A 892 8.31 -4.71 -21.89
N LEU A 893 7.51 -4.75 -22.95
CA LEU A 893 6.43 -3.80 -23.20
C LEU A 893 5.08 -4.41 -22.80
N SER A 894 4.15 -3.55 -22.41
CA SER A 894 2.76 -3.94 -22.11
C SER A 894 2.65 -4.97 -20.99
N MET A 895 3.43 -4.78 -19.92
CA MET A 895 3.27 -5.49 -18.64
C MET A 895 1.79 -5.52 -18.22
N HIS A 896 1.31 -6.64 -17.69
CA HIS A 896 -0.09 -6.90 -17.30
C HIS A 896 -1.15 -6.90 -18.44
N SER A 897 -0.76 -6.74 -19.70
CA SER A 897 -1.63 -7.07 -20.85
C SER A 897 -1.84 -8.58 -20.94
N ILE A 898 -3.00 -9.03 -21.43
CA ILE A 898 -3.20 -10.45 -21.77
C ILE A 898 -2.18 -10.94 -22.81
N ARG A 899 -1.60 -10.02 -23.59
CA ARG A 899 -0.53 -10.27 -24.56
C ARG A 899 0.50 -9.14 -24.53
N ALA A 900 1.68 -9.43 -24.03
CA ALA A 900 2.81 -8.53 -23.87
C ALA A 900 3.89 -8.77 -24.95
N THR A 901 4.97 -8.00 -24.92
CA THR A 901 6.07 -8.07 -25.90
C THR A 901 7.44 -7.95 -25.24
N THR A 902 8.41 -8.76 -25.65
CA THR A 902 9.84 -8.57 -25.31
C THR A 902 10.69 -8.75 -26.58
N GLY A 903 12.01 -8.55 -26.51
CA GLY A 903 12.90 -8.81 -27.64
C GLY A 903 13.19 -10.29 -27.83
N LYS A 904 13.48 -10.70 -29.06
CA LYS A 904 13.86 -12.09 -29.40
C LYS A 904 15.02 -12.60 -28.56
N LEU A 905 16.04 -11.77 -28.32
CA LEU A 905 17.28 -12.15 -27.63
C LEU A 905 17.16 -12.08 -26.11
N ASP A 906 16.18 -11.33 -25.60
CA ASP A 906 16.06 -11.01 -24.18
C ASP A 906 15.95 -12.23 -23.25
N PRO A 907 15.21 -13.33 -23.58
CA PRO A 907 15.26 -14.56 -22.78
C PRO A 907 16.68 -15.10 -22.62
N GLY A 908 17.45 -15.19 -23.71
CA GLY A 908 18.81 -15.72 -23.70
C GLY A 908 19.84 -14.77 -23.08
N LEU A 909 19.63 -13.46 -23.19
CA LEU A 909 20.44 -12.46 -22.49
C LEU A 909 20.23 -12.53 -20.96
N GLY A 910 19.00 -12.82 -20.53
CA GLY A 910 18.70 -13.17 -19.14
C GLY A 910 19.48 -14.41 -18.67
N VAL A 911 19.44 -15.50 -19.46
CA VAL A 911 20.21 -16.71 -19.17
C VAL A 911 21.70 -16.41 -19.04
N GLN A 912 22.26 -15.59 -19.93
CA GLN A 912 23.67 -15.22 -19.90
C GLN A 912 24.06 -14.52 -18.59
N LEU A 913 23.28 -13.54 -18.13
CA LEU A 913 23.56 -12.85 -16.87
C LEU A 913 23.40 -13.77 -15.66
N PHE A 914 22.25 -14.47 -15.55
CA PHE A 914 21.97 -15.32 -14.38
C PHE A 914 22.94 -16.50 -14.28
N LYS A 915 23.35 -17.09 -15.41
CA LYS A 915 24.40 -18.10 -15.43
C LYS A 915 25.73 -17.50 -14.98
N GLY A 916 26.06 -16.31 -15.46
CA GLY A 916 27.25 -15.56 -15.02
C GLY A 916 27.25 -15.31 -13.52
N PHE A 917 26.10 -14.98 -12.94
CA PHE A 917 25.93 -14.82 -11.49
C PHE A 917 26.26 -16.12 -10.76
N PHE A 918 25.65 -17.24 -11.13
CA PHE A 918 25.97 -18.54 -10.52
C PHE A 918 27.45 -18.94 -10.69
N ASP A 919 28.03 -18.71 -11.87
CA ASP A 919 29.39 -19.12 -12.20
C ASP A 919 30.48 -18.30 -11.50
N HIS A 920 30.19 -17.03 -11.24
CA HIS A 920 31.17 -16.08 -10.71
C HIS A 920 30.89 -15.63 -9.27
N PHE A 921 29.77 -16.08 -8.67
CA PHE A 921 29.32 -15.68 -7.34
C PHE A 921 30.46 -15.67 -6.30
N GLU A 922 31.11 -16.80 -6.04
CA GLU A 922 32.17 -16.86 -5.02
C GLU A 922 33.35 -15.92 -5.28
N ALA A 923 33.71 -15.75 -6.56
CA ALA A 923 34.84 -14.92 -6.93
C ALA A 923 34.51 -13.43 -6.76
N VAL A 924 33.28 -13.04 -7.06
CA VAL A 924 32.80 -11.66 -6.89
C VAL A 924 32.54 -11.38 -5.42
N ASP A 925 31.89 -12.28 -4.69
CA ASP A 925 31.59 -12.11 -3.26
C ASP A 925 32.83 -11.88 -2.40
N LYS A 926 33.95 -12.54 -2.72
CA LYS A 926 35.24 -12.27 -2.08
C LYS A 926 35.75 -10.83 -2.29
N GLU A 927 35.39 -10.18 -3.39
CA GLU A 927 35.73 -8.76 -3.65
C GLU A 927 34.87 -7.82 -2.77
N PHE A 928 33.74 -8.29 -2.23
CA PHE A 928 32.77 -7.52 -1.44
C PHE A 928 32.62 -8.04 0.01
N ALA A 929 33.57 -8.82 0.52
CA ALA A 929 33.44 -9.51 1.81
C ALA A 929 33.28 -8.61 3.05
N ASP A 930 33.62 -7.32 2.91
CA ASP A 930 33.52 -6.32 3.98
C ASP A 930 32.17 -5.56 3.98
N PHE A 931 31.24 -5.88 3.07
CA PHE A 931 29.88 -5.32 2.97
C PHE A 931 28.82 -6.39 3.27
#